data_AF-A0A835CN83-F1
#
_entry.id   AF-A0A835CN83-F1
#
_cell.length_a   1.000
_cell.length_b   1.000
_cell.length_c   1.000
_cell.angle_alpha   90.00
_cell.angle_beta   90.00
_cell.angle_gamma   90.00
#
_symmetry.space_group_name_H-M   'P 1'
#
loop_
_entity.id
_entity.type
_entity.pdbx_description
1 polymer ?
#
loop_
_entity_poly.entity_id
_entity_poly.type
_entity_poly.pdbx_seq_one_letter_code
_entity_poly.pdbx_strand_id
1 'polypeptide(L)'
;MECDDDSGTSIIASSSGIGGIDKSEYNIIPRYTNSSDSIELIMSDTIKEPMARRQQDTITKNFLKLLSTTCGLSYVRSISITKLELWLHNPKLTKPAQELLIYICYNSTTHTMRDVEVISHNLAKMRFNTKILFTLYLNGNKEDYLRALRAFFRDIVRVCKHDLNLLTVAKTLIADRPSIYSLINEYDYKERLFSSIIDLICLCMLLGKPQIKDTSNLVQRGDKKDTNIINQFQTLVSTIQYETTSWLNNPQTITIYGINKITLLHALHKIMFLESSDQYYKIDNWPPESERSIYMRSVSEVPLLQSTLLRILMMGFPKENGIGHDELLEVADQLIHRAAQNSTELLPTLKVDKIEMIELIFNLCVYQLPTSINITSGYVPPTLAISNLYWKSWIIVLILAAHNPLTIGAAGWKKYPILRTLMEMCITNHFSYSSSTMALPEIIEAEIAKELQIETLEKQDILEYESHLAAASTKVQISETNSLLLSQLINMDPTGIARRPPQLLLEQLQNLNITLRLGHLLCRSREPDFLLDIIQRQQQSSSQSMPWLADLVKNSEGSLNQLPVQCLCEFLLSTTAQAVDKQPRQQQLLQHLQKLLTDPNEDQKHPFEVLEYFLRRLSSQQSGSHLQAITGLKLVLDLIQLVDDTSGASSSRKNDNKNDANNDEDDDNNKDNKLNINSNIESEMWLNKKLPSIPHFTTIKSLVSAALYIRSLCSLCYRFFFIFFSVDFSLDVLM
;
A
#
# COMPACT_ATOMS: atom_id res chain seq x y z
N MET A 1 -40.96 -36.31 23.47
CA MET A 1 -41.98 -37.34 23.23
C MET A 1 -41.83 -37.70 21.77
N GLU A 2 -41.41 -38.94 21.52
CA GLU A 2 -41.27 -39.70 20.25
C GLU A 2 -40.71 -39.04 18.97
N CYS A 3 -39.76 -39.77 18.39
CA CYS A 3 -39.00 -39.52 17.16
C CYS A 3 -39.88 -39.47 15.90
N ASP A 4 -39.41 -38.78 14.86
CA ASP A 4 -39.34 -39.36 13.51
C ASP A 4 -38.32 -38.61 12.64
N ASP A 5 -37.43 -39.40 12.03
CA ASP A 5 -36.42 -39.02 11.04
C ASP A 5 -37.08 -38.61 9.72
N ASP A 6 -36.61 -37.51 9.11
CA ASP A 6 -36.84 -37.31 7.67
C ASP A 6 -35.59 -36.74 6.99
N SER A 7 -34.88 -37.64 6.32
CA SER A 7 -33.70 -37.38 5.49
C SER A 7 -34.11 -36.77 4.14
N GLY A 8 -34.18 -35.45 4.07
CA GLY A 8 -34.36 -34.72 2.80
C GLY A 8 -33.11 -34.74 1.92
N THR A 9 -33.12 -35.54 0.86
CA THR A 9 -32.11 -35.50 -0.21
C THR A 9 -32.46 -34.39 -1.21
N SER A 10 -31.51 -33.49 -1.47
CA SER A 10 -31.64 -32.38 -2.40
C SER A 10 -31.66 -32.83 -3.87
N ILE A 11 -32.62 -32.28 -4.61
CA ILE A 11 -32.86 -32.47 -6.04
C ILE A 11 -31.84 -31.64 -6.84
N ILE A 12 -31.07 -32.27 -7.73
CA ILE A 12 -30.35 -31.58 -8.82
C ILE A 12 -30.99 -32.00 -10.14
N ALA A 13 -31.44 -30.99 -10.88
CA ALA A 13 -32.06 -31.09 -12.19
C ALA A 13 -31.05 -31.45 -13.29
N SER A 14 -31.50 -32.24 -14.27
CA SER A 14 -31.11 -32.06 -15.68
C SER A 14 -32.16 -32.68 -16.62
N SER A 15 -32.41 -31.93 -17.68
CA SER A 15 -33.45 -32.07 -18.71
C SER A 15 -33.18 -33.15 -19.76
N SER A 16 -34.23 -33.82 -20.27
CA SER A 16 -34.66 -33.80 -21.69
C SER A 16 -35.72 -34.89 -21.95
N GLY A 17 -36.60 -34.65 -22.94
CA GLY A 17 -37.93 -35.25 -23.05
C GLY A 17 -38.00 -36.73 -23.41
N ILE A 18 -39.18 -37.32 -23.17
CA ILE A 18 -40.05 -38.03 -24.14
C ILE A 18 -41.32 -38.50 -23.40
N GLY A 19 -42.49 -38.23 -23.99
CA GLY A 19 -43.68 -39.09 -24.01
C GLY A 19 -44.34 -39.46 -22.67
N GLY A 20 -45.56 -38.94 -22.44
CA GLY A 20 -46.38 -39.30 -21.28
C GLY A 20 -46.82 -40.76 -21.25
N ILE A 21 -46.65 -41.39 -20.08
CA ILE A 21 -47.40 -42.55 -19.57
C ILE A 21 -47.47 -42.39 -18.04
N ASP A 22 -48.61 -42.77 -17.47
CA ASP A 22 -49.10 -42.61 -16.10
C ASP A 22 -48.07 -42.63 -14.96
N LYS A 23 -48.17 -41.62 -14.07
CA LYS A 23 -47.46 -41.54 -12.79
C LYS A 23 -48.05 -42.55 -11.79
N SER A 24 -47.55 -43.78 -11.80
CA SER A 24 -47.59 -44.63 -10.60
C SER A 24 -46.45 -44.19 -9.66
N GLU A 25 -46.78 -43.83 -8.42
CA GLU A 25 -45.80 -43.55 -7.36
C GLU A 25 -44.93 -44.79 -7.11
N TYR A 26 -43.72 -44.79 -7.66
CA TYR A 26 -42.69 -45.76 -7.29
C TYR A 26 -41.93 -45.20 -6.08
N ASN A 27 -42.00 -45.88 -4.94
CA ASN A 27 -41.12 -45.61 -3.81
C ASN A 27 -39.68 -45.91 -4.22
N ILE A 28 -38.90 -44.86 -4.48
CA ILE A 28 -37.47 -44.96 -4.75
C ILE A 28 -36.78 -45.21 -3.41
N ILE A 29 -36.61 -46.50 -3.07
CA ILE A 29 -35.82 -46.92 -1.91
C ILE A 29 -34.37 -47.06 -2.37
N PRO A 30 -33.36 -46.57 -1.63
CA PRO A 30 -31.97 -46.76 -2.00
C PRO A 30 -31.69 -48.26 -2.18
N ARG A 31 -31.20 -48.64 -3.38
CA ARG A 31 -31.03 -50.03 -3.83
C ARG A 31 -30.26 -50.93 -2.86
N TYR A 32 -29.46 -50.34 -1.96
CA TYR A 32 -28.52 -51.02 -1.07
C TYR A 32 -28.80 -50.79 0.42
N THR A 33 -30.01 -50.36 0.82
CA THR A 33 -30.38 -50.18 2.24
C THR A 33 -30.04 -51.40 3.10
N ASN A 34 -30.28 -52.61 2.57
CA ASN A 34 -30.02 -53.88 3.26
C ASN A 34 -28.59 -54.40 3.09
N SER A 35 -27.76 -53.73 2.28
CA SER A 35 -26.37 -54.12 2.08
C SER A 35 -25.44 -53.56 3.16
N SER A 36 -25.89 -52.57 3.94
CA SER A 36 -25.08 -51.95 5.02
C SER A 36 -24.58 -53.00 6.01
N ASP A 37 -25.47 -53.85 6.52
CA ASP A 37 -25.14 -54.87 7.53
C ASP A 37 -24.20 -55.95 6.97
N SER A 38 -24.41 -56.33 5.70
CA SER A 38 -23.55 -57.30 5.01
C SER A 38 -22.15 -56.73 4.78
N ILE A 39 -22.04 -55.44 4.43
CA ILE A 39 -20.76 -54.75 4.26
C ILE A 39 -20.06 -54.59 5.61
N GLU A 40 -20.77 -54.24 6.68
CA GLU A 40 -20.20 -54.14 8.03
C GLU A 40 -19.65 -55.49 8.50
N LEU A 41 -20.35 -56.59 8.21
CA LEU A 41 -19.89 -57.94 8.55
C LEU A 41 -18.64 -58.35 7.77
N ILE A 42 -18.64 -58.18 6.44
CA ILE A 42 -17.49 -58.48 5.57
C ILE A 42 -16.26 -57.67 6.00
N MET A 43 -16.44 -56.37 6.26
CA MET A 43 -15.35 -55.50 6.69
C MET A 43 -14.84 -55.87 8.09
N SER A 44 -15.75 -56.20 9.01
CA SER A 44 -15.37 -56.66 10.35
C SER A 44 -14.50 -57.91 10.29
N ASP A 45 -14.87 -58.90 9.48
CA ASP A 45 -14.11 -60.15 9.34
C ASP A 45 -12.76 -59.94 8.63
N THR A 46 -12.72 -59.06 7.62
CA THR A 46 -11.50 -58.71 6.89
C THR A 46 -10.46 -58.01 7.80
N ILE A 47 -10.93 -57.19 8.75
CA ILE A 47 -10.07 -56.36 9.61
C ILE A 47 -9.67 -57.08 10.90
N LYS A 48 -10.50 -58.00 11.42
CA LYS A 48 -10.27 -58.73 12.68
C LYS A 48 -8.90 -59.41 12.74
N GLU A 49 -8.55 -60.19 11.72
CA GLU A 49 -7.31 -60.98 11.75
C GLU A 49 -6.04 -60.12 11.69
N PRO A 50 -5.90 -59.15 10.76
CA PRO A 50 -4.78 -58.19 10.78
C PRO A 50 -4.71 -57.38 12.08
N MET A 51 -5.85 -57.07 12.70
CA MET A 51 -5.92 -56.33 13.96
C MET A 51 -5.65 -57.19 15.21
N ALA A 52 -5.77 -58.52 15.16
CA ALA A 52 -5.42 -59.38 16.28
C ALA A 52 -3.90 -59.63 16.41
N ARG A 53 -3.15 -59.51 15.30
CA ARG A 53 -1.70 -59.78 15.28
C ARG A 53 -0.91 -58.70 16.06
N ARG A 54 0.05 -59.14 16.88
CA ARG A 54 0.93 -58.27 17.68
C ARG A 54 2.17 -57.77 16.92
N GLN A 55 2.56 -58.43 15.81
CA GLN A 55 3.77 -58.10 15.05
C GLN A 55 3.52 -56.97 14.03
N GLN A 56 4.35 -55.92 14.10
CA GLN A 56 4.22 -54.69 13.29
C GLN A 56 4.41 -54.91 11.77
N ASP A 57 5.21 -55.89 11.35
CA ASP A 57 5.61 -56.09 9.95
C ASP A 57 4.47 -56.58 9.04
N THR A 58 3.32 -56.93 9.62
CA THR A 58 2.14 -57.38 8.86
C THR A 58 1.22 -56.23 8.40
N ILE A 59 1.39 -55.03 8.96
CA ILE A 59 0.55 -53.87 8.62
C ILE A 59 1.19 -53.06 7.48
N THR A 60 0.50 -53.00 6.35
CA THR A 60 0.96 -52.29 5.15
C THR A 60 0.31 -50.91 5.00
N LYS A 61 0.91 -50.06 4.15
CA LYS A 61 0.30 -48.76 3.79
C LYS A 61 -1.10 -48.92 3.19
N ASN A 62 -1.32 -49.97 2.39
CA ASN A 62 -2.61 -50.25 1.75
C ASN A 62 -3.66 -50.66 2.77
N PHE A 63 -3.25 -51.40 3.80
CA PHE A 63 -4.16 -51.75 4.89
C PHE A 63 -4.65 -50.52 5.65
N LEU A 64 -3.76 -49.55 5.94
CA LEU A 64 -4.18 -48.30 6.58
C LEU A 64 -5.10 -47.45 5.69
N LYS A 65 -4.90 -47.45 4.36
CA LYS A 65 -5.82 -46.81 3.41
C LYS A 65 -7.19 -47.50 3.34
N LEU A 66 -7.22 -48.82 3.44
CA LEU A 66 -8.48 -49.58 3.57
C LEU A 66 -9.23 -49.14 4.84
N LEU A 67 -8.53 -49.01 5.97
CA LEU A 67 -9.14 -48.48 7.20
C LEU A 67 -9.69 -47.06 6.97
N SER A 68 -8.92 -46.16 6.37
CA SER A 68 -9.36 -44.77 6.14
C SER A 68 -10.64 -44.69 5.31
N THR A 69 -10.72 -45.48 4.23
CA THR A 69 -11.88 -45.52 3.34
C THR A 69 -13.09 -46.19 3.96
N THR A 70 -12.90 -47.05 4.98
CA THR A 70 -13.97 -47.77 5.67
C THR A 70 -14.29 -47.20 7.05
N CYS A 71 -13.64 -46.09 7.45
CA CYS A 71 -13.87 -45.39 8.71
C CYS A 71 -15.28 -44.77 8.86
N GLY A 72 -16.13 -44.85 7.85
CA GLY A 72 -17.57 -44.60 8.00
C GLY A 72 -18.25 -45.61 8.93
N LEU A 73 -17.69 -46.83 9.05
CA LEU A 73 -18.17 -47.87 9.95
C LEU A 73 -17.64 -47.66 11.38
N SER A 74 -18.54 -47.64 12.36
CA SER A 74 -18.19 -47.39 13.77
C SER A 74 -17.23 -48.45 14.35
N TYR A 75 -17.35 -49.71 13.93
CA TYR A 75 -16.45 -50.79 14.31
C TYR A 75 -15.00 -50.53 13.83
N VAL A 76 -14.84 -50.07 12.58
CA VAL A 76 -13.52 -49.77 11.99
C VAL A 76 -12.86 -48.62 12.72
N ARG A 77 -13.60 -47.56 13.07
CA ARG A 77 -13.07 -46.45 13.89
C ARG A 77 -12.57 -46.95 15.25
N SER A 78 -13.40 -47.72 15.94
CA SER A 78 -13.12 -48.27 17.28
C SER A 78 -11.87 -49.16 17.32
N ILE A 79 -11.68 -50.03 16.33
CA ILE A 79 -10.50 -50.91 16.32
C ILE A 79 -9.24 -50.17 15.87
N SER A 80 -9.36 -49.29 14.86
CA SER A 80 -8.22 -48.55 14.29
C SER A 80 -7.56 -47.64 15.32
N ILE A 81 -8.36 -46.98 16.15
CA ILE A 81 -7.85 -46.01 17.12
C ILE A 81 -6.95 -46.65 18.18
N THR A 82 -7.19 -47.91 18.55
CA THR A 82 -6.41 -48.63 19.58
C THR A 82 -4.94 -48.84 19.20
N LYS A 83 -4.63 -48.84 17.89
CA LYS A 83 -3.28 -49.06 17.35
C LYS A 83 -2.71 -47.87 16.59
N LEU A 84 -3.50 -46.80 16.42
CA LEU A 84 -3.14 -45.64 15.61
C LEU A 84 -1.84 -44.98 16.10
N GLU A 85 -1.61 -44.95 17.41
CA GLU A 85 -0.41 -44.35 18.01
C GLU A 85 0.85 -45.06 17.54
N LEU A 86 0.80 -46.39 17.52
CA LEU A 86 1.91 -47.23 17.08
C LEU A 86 2.27 -46.94 15.62
N TRP A 87 1.28 -46.71 14.77
CA TRP A 87 1.49 -46.48 13.33
C TRP A 87 1.98 -45.06 13.02
N LEU A 88 1.57 -44.07 13.81
CA LEU A 88 2.06 -42.70 13.67
C LEU A 88 3.55 -42.60 14.00
N HIS A 89 4.02 -43.35 15.00
CA HIS A 89 5.44 -43.41 15.38
C HIS A 89 6.30 -44.27 14.44
N ASN A 90 5.70 -45.02 13.50
CA ASN A 90 6.44 -45.82 12.54
C ASN A 90 6.72 -45.02 11.26
N PRO A 91 7.98 -44.66 10.95
CA PRO A 91 8.32 -43.79 9.82
C PRO A 91 7.90 -44.34 8.44
N LYS A 92 7.69 -45.66 8.31
CA LYS A 92 7.21 -46.28 7.07
C LYS A 92 5.69 -46.13 6.89
N LEU A 93 4.95 -45.95 7.99
CA LEU A 93 3.48 -45.92 8.05
C LEU A 93 2.92 -44.55 8.47
N THR A 94 3.76 -43.59 8.89
CA THR A 94 3.31 -42.29 9.41
C THR A 94 2.36 -41.57 8.45
N LYS A 95 2.67 -41.50 7.15
CA LYS A 95 1.81 -40.81 6.17
C LYS A 95 0.38 -41.41 6.08
N PRO A 96 0.20 -42.71 5.81
CA PRO A 96 -1.14 -43.30 5.79
C PRO A 96 -1.81 -43.36 7.17
N ALA A 97 -1.05 -43.37 8.27
CA ALA A 97 -1.61 -43.26 9.63
C ALA A 97 -2.16 -41.86 9.93
N GLN A 98 -1.51 -40.80 9.43
CA GLN A 98 -2.02 -39.42 9.52
C GLN A 98 -3.33 -39.27 8.73
N GLU A 99 -3.39 -39.85 7.54
CA GLU A 99 -4.61 -39.89 6.73
C GLU A 99 -5.73 -40.59 7.50
N LEU A 100 -5.47 -41.78 8.05
CA LEU A 100 -6.42 -42.52 8.88
C LEU A 100 -6.93 -41.71 10.09
N LEU A 101 -6.06 -40.97 10.77
CA LEU A 101 -6.45 -40.10 11.89
C LEU A 101 -7.48 -39.05 11.44
N ILE A 102 -7.26 -38.41 10.29
CA ILE A 102 -8.19 -37.41 9.75
C ILE A 102 -9.55 -38.04 9.46
N TYR A 103 -9.58 -39.22 8.83
CA TYR A 103 -10.82 -39.93 8.53
C TYR A 103 -11.56 -40.40 9.79
N ILE A 104 -10.85 -40.84 10.83
CA ILE A 104 -11.46 -41.20 12.13
C ILE A 104 -12.08 -39.96 12.76
N CYS A 105 -11.35 -38.84 12.83
CA CYS A 105 -11.86 -37.59 13.40
C CYS A 105 -13.08 -37.06 12.63
N TYR A 106 -13.04 -37.10 11.30
CA TYR A 106 -14.14 -36.65 10.45
C TYR A 106 -15.42 -37.48 10.65
N ASN A 107 -15.28 -38.79 10.81
CA ASN A 107 -16.42 -39.72 10.92
C ASN A 107 -16.89 -39.96 12.36
N SER A 108 -16.25 -39.35 13.38
CA SER A 108 -16.65 -39.51 14.78
C SER A 108 -17.63 -38.40 15.16
N THR A 109 -18.93 -38.68 15.05
CA THR A 109 -19.99 -37.67 15.14
C THR A 109 -20.69 -37.62 16.51
N THR A 110 -20.16 -38.28 17.54
CA THR A 110 -20.72 -38.37 18.93
C THR A 110 -22.13 -38.97 19.07
N HIS A 111 -22.82 -39.29 17.96
CA HIS A 111 -24.16 -39.85 17.98
C HIS A 111 -24.24 -41.31 18.45
N THR A 112 -23.11 -42.04 18.46
CA THR A 112 -23.05 -43.42 18.96
C THR A 112 -22.14 -43.53 20.18
N MET A 113 -22.49 -44.42 21.14
CA MET A 113 -21.64 -44.70 22.31
C MET A 113 -20.23 -45.18 21.91
N ARG A 114 -20.10 -45.87 20.77
CA ARG A 114 -18.80 -46.25 20.19
C ARG A 114 -17.98 -45.04 19.76
N ASP A 115 -18.61 -44.01 19.20
CA ASP A 115 -17.91 -42.77 18.84
C ASP A 115 -17.51 -41.97 20.06
N VAL A 116 -18.36 -41.95 21.10
CA VAL A 116 -18.01 -41.37 22.40
C VAL A 116 -16.80 -42.10 23.01
N GLU A 117 -16.72 -43.43 22.95
CA GLU A 117 -15.54 -44.18 23.41
C GLU A 117 -14.30 -43.94 22.52
N VAL A 118 -14.45 -43.87 21.20
CA VAL A 118 -13.35 -43.54 20.28
C VAL A 118 -12.75 -42.18 20.62
N ILE A 119 -13.60 -41.17 20.84
CA ILE A 119 -13.20 -39.80 21.18
C ILE A 119 -12.65 -39.73 22.62
N SER A 120 -13.42 -40.20 23.61
CA SER A 120 -13.14 -40.01 25.04
C SER A 120 -12.13 -41.00 25.61
N HIS A 121 -12.09 -42.24 25.13
CA HIS A 121 -11.25 -43.30 25.72
C HIS A 121 -9.98 -43.56 24.92
N ASN A 122 -9.99 -43.45 23.58
CA ASN A 122 -8.85 -43.88 22.76
C ASN A 122 -8.10 -42.72 22.09
N LEU A 123 -8.78 -41.76 21.46
CA LEU A 123 -8.12 -40.54 20.94
C LEU A 123 -7.48 -39.71 22.06
N ALA A 124 -8.17 -39.59 23.21
CA ALA A 124 -7.70 -38.83 24.36
C ALA A 124 -6.53 -39.49 25.13
N LYS A 125 -6.34 -40.81 25.00
CA LYS A 125 -5.27 -41.58 25.68
C LYS A 125 -4.03 -41.82 24.81
N MET A 126 -4.11 -41.59 23.49
CA MET A 126 -2.93 -41.65 22.63
C MET A 126 -1.86 -40.67 23.13
N ARG A 127 -0.59 -41.07 23.22
CA ARG A 127 0.52 -40.21 23.64
C ARG A 127 0.90 -39.16 22.57
N PHE A 128 -0.06 -38.35 22.16
CA PHE A 128 0.22 -36.97 21.81
C PHE A 128 0.31 -36.21 23.14
N ASN A 129 1.53 -36.09 23.68
CA ASN A 129 1.89 -35.38 24.91
C ASN A 129 0.69 -35.11 25.87
N THR A 130 0.37 -36.14 26.65
CA THR A 130 -0.92 -36.53 27.24
C THR A 130 -1.53 -35.56 28.28
N LYS A 131 -1.02 -34.34 28.44
CA LYS A 131 -1.66 -33.30 29.28
C LYS A 131 -2.72 -32.50 28.51
N ILE A 132 -2.54 -32.29 27.20
CA ILE A 132 -3.33 -31.32 26.43
C ILE A 132 -4.72 -31.86 26.04
N LEU A 133 -4.80 -33.14 25.61
CA LEU A 133 -6.06 -33.78 25.21
C LEU A 133 -6.97 -34.09 26.40
N PHE A 134 -6.38 -34.51 27.54
CA PHE A 134 -7.11 -34.71 28.79
C PHE A 134 -7.67 -33.39 29.34
N THR A 135 -6.95 -32.28 29.15
CA THR A 135 -7.42 -30.92 29.47
C THR A 135 -8.51 -30.44 28.51
N LEU A 136 -8.47 -30.75 27.20
CA LEU A 136 -9.54 -30.37 26.24
C LEU A 136 -10.87 -31.04 26.53
N TYR A 137 -10.85 -32.33 26.86
CA TYR A 137 -12.07 -33.10 27.18
C TYR A 137 -12.70 -32.67 28.52
N LEU A 138 -11.89 -32.35 29.52
CA LEU A 138 -12.37 -31.84 30.81
C LEU A 138 -12.74 -30.34 30.79
N ASN A 139 -12.23 -29.55 29.83
CA ASN A 139 -12.42 -28.10 29.76
C ASN A 139 -13.51 -27.63 28.79
N GLY A 140 -14.29 -28.51 28.16
CA GLY A 140 -15.52 -28.10 27.47
C GLY A 140 -16.47 -27.27 28.36
N ASN A 141 -16.31 -27.38 29.69
CA ASN A 141 -17.01 -26.60 30.72
C ASN A 141 -16.10 -25.63 31.52
N LYS A 142 -14.81 -25.40 31.15
CA LYS A 142 -13.87 -24.56 31.92
C LYS A 142 -13.10 -23.57 31.05
N GLU A 143 -12.70 -22.46 31.68
CA GLU A 143 -12.10 -21.24 31.09
C GLU A 143 -10.82 -21.46 30.24
N ASP A 144 -10.21 -22.65 30.27
CA ASP A 144 -8.86 -22.92 29.74
C ASP A 144 -8.82 -23.76 28.44
N TYR A 145 -9.95 -24.00 27.75
CA TYR A 145 -9.95 -24.84 26.53
C TYR A 145 -9.13 -24.23 25.37
N LEU A 146 -9.10 -22.90 25.24
CA LEU A 146 -8.39 -22.21 24.16
C LEU A 146 -6.88 -22.46 24.19
N ARG A 147 -6.28 -22.50 25.39
CA ARG A 147 -4.86 -22.86 25.59
C ARG A 147 -4.54 -24.21 24.98
N ALA A 148 -5.42 -25.18 25.22
CA ALA A 148 -5.22 -26.53 24.77
C ALA A 148 -5.52 -26.69 23.26
N LEU A 149 -6.50 -25.94 22.71
CA LEU A 149 -6.77 -25.89 21.27
C LEU A 149 -5.59 -25.31 20.49
N ARG A 150 -5.00 -24.21 21.00
CA ARG A 150 -3.79 -23.61 20.40
C ARG A 150 -2.64 -24.62 20.36
N ALA A 151 -2.39 -25.32 21.47
CA ALA A 151 -1.33 -26.32 21.54
C ALA A 151 -1.58 -27.49 20.55
N PHE A 152 -2.81 -28.00 20.50
CA PHE A 152 -3.20 -29.05 19.56
C PHE A 152 -3.04 -28.61 18.10
N PHE A 153 -3.46 -27.39 17.75
CA PHE A 153 -3.32 -26.88 16.40
C PHE A 153 -1.86 -26.74 15.97
N ARG A 154 -0.97 -26.28 16.87
CA ARG A 154 0.48 -26.28 16.61
C ARG A 154 1.04 -27.68 16.36
N ASP A 155 0.59 -28.66 17.13
CA ASP A 155 1.03 -30.04 16.96
C ASP A 155 0.55 -30.61 15.61
N ILE A 156 -0.67 -30.30 15.16
CA ILE A 156 -1.15 -30.63 13.81
C ILE A 156 -0.21 -30.04 12.75
N VAL A 157 0.06 -28.73 12.81
CA VAL A 157 0.93 -28.07 11.84
C VAL A 157 2.34 -28.69 11.82
N ARG A 158 2.89 -29.02 13.00
CA ARG A 158 4.20 -29.68 13.13
C ARG A 158 4.18 -31.08 12.51
N VAL A 159 3.16 -31.89 12.78
CA VAL A 159 3.01 -33.25 12.25
C VAL A 159 2.81 -33.23 10.73
N CYS A 160 2.13 -32.20 10.21
CA CYS A 160 2.00 -31.91 8.78
C CYS A 160 3.23 -31.24 8.17
N LYS A 161 4.36 -31.14 8.90
CA LYS A 161 5.61 -30.51 8.43
C LYS A 161 5.45 -29.09 7.89
N HIS A 162 4.50 -28.32 8.42
CA HIS A 162 4.17 -26.97 7.95
C HIS A 162 3.66 -26.88 6.50
N ASP A 163 3.17 -27.99 5.94
CA ASP A 163 2.52 -28.02 4.61
C ASP A 163 0.99 -27.90 4.69
N LEU A 164 0.44 -27.59 5.87
CA LEU A 164 -0.99 -27.34 6.03
C LEU A 164 -1.39 -26.02 5.34
N ASN A 165 -2.48 -26.04 4.58
CA ASN A 165 -3.03 -24.81 4.00
C ASN A 165 -3.76 -23.98 5.07
N LEU A 166 -3.03 -23.10 5.73
CA LEU A 166 -3.51 -22.25 6.82
C LEU A 166 -4.64 -21.30 6.36
N LEU A 167 -4.62 -20.86 5.11
CA LEU A 167 -5.71 -20.05 4.54
C LEU A 167 -7.00 -20.86 4.46
N THR A 168 -6.96 -22.10 3.98
CA THR A 168 -8.14 -22.98 3.96
C THR A 168 -8.66 -23.23 5.36
N VAL A 169 -7.79 -23.44 6.35
CA VAL A 169 -8.21 -23.59 7.75
C VAL A 169 -8.93 -22.33 8.24
N ALA A 170 -8.34 -21.15 8.05
CA ALA A 170 -8.95 -19.88 8.44
C ALA A 170 -10.33 -19.68 7.79
N LYS A 171 -10.45 -19.90 6.47
CA LYS A 171 -11.73 -19.86 5.75
C LYS A 171 -12.75 -20.85 6.29
N THR A 172 -12.30 -22.05 6.66
CA THR A 172 -13.17 -23.11 7.18
C THR A 172 -13.70 -22.78 8.57
N LEU A 173 -12.93 -22.07 9.40
CA LEU A 173 -13.35 -21.62 10.73
C LEU A 173 -14.46 -20.57 10.67
N ILE A 174 -14.45 -19.72 9.64
CA ILE A 174 -15.43 -18.63 9.44
C ILE A 174 -16.49 -18.95 8.38
N ALA A 175 -16.53 -20.19 7.87
CA ALA A 175 -17.44 -20.58 6.81
C ALA A 175 -18.89 -20.64 7.29
N ASP A 176 -19.79 -20.12 6.48
CA ASP A 176 -21.22 -20.13 6.78
C ASP A 176 -21.79 -21.55 6.77
N ARG A 177 -22.30 -21.98 7.93
CA ARG A 177 -22.85 -23.33 8.12
C ARG A 177 -24.15 -23.27 8.90
N PRO A 178 -25.31 -23.32 8.21
CA PRO A 178 -26.62 -23.22 8.86
C PRO A 178 -26.83 -24.23 9.99
N SER A 179 -26.34 -25.46 9.83
CA SER A 179 -26.42 -26.51 10.85
C SER A 179 -25.61 -26.22 12.12
N ILE A 180 -24.55 -25.42 12.01
CA ILE A 180 -23.76 -24.98 13.17
C ILE A 180 -24.41 -23.75 13.80
N TYR A 181 -25.00 -22.86 13.01
CA TYR A 181 -25.67 -21.67 13.52
C TYR A 181 -26.87 -21.98 14.41
N SER A 182 -27.65 -23.00 14.09
CA SER A 182 -28.72 -23.47 14.97
C SER A 182 -28.18 -23.89 16.33
N LEU A 183 -27.05 -24.63 16.36
CA LEU A 183 -26.40 -25.05 17.60
C LEU A 183 -25.79 -23.88 18.37
N ILE A 184 -25.18 -22.91 17.67
CA ILE A 184 -24.64 -21.69 18.30
C ILE A 184 -25.77 -20.87 18.91
N ASN A 185 -26.95 -20.83 18.30
CA ASN A 185 -28.07 -20.05 18.81
C ASN A 185 -28.54 -20.52 20.20
N GLU A 186 -28.43 -21.81 20.47
CA GLU A 186 -28.77 -22.43 21.77
C GLU A 186 -27.61 -22.37 22.77
N TYR A 187 -26.41 -21.96 22.36
CA TYR A 187 -25.22 -21.92 23.19
C TYR A 187 -25.10 -20.62 23.98
N ASP A 188 -24.90 -20.69 25.30
CA ASP A 188 -24.86 -19.50 26.17
C ASP A 188 -23.60 -18.64 26.01
N TYR A 189 -22.46 -19.23 25.59
CA TYR A 189 -21.15 -18.55 25.56
C TYR A 189 -20.70 -18.18 24.13
N LYS A 190 -21.60 -17.64 23.31
CA LYS A 190 -21.36 -17.31 21.89
C LYS A 190 -20.19 -16.35 21.67
N GLU A 191 -20.11 -15.29 22.48
CA GLU A 191 -19.04 -14.29 22.41
C GLU A 191 -17.64 -14.87 22.69
N ARG A 192 -17.58 -15.87 23.58
CA ARG A 192 -16.34 -16.60 23.90
C ARG A 192 -15.92 -17.51 22.76
N LEU A 193 -16.87 -18.18 22.11
CA LEU A 193 -16.62 -18.96 20.88
C LEU A 193 -16.07 -18.05 19.78
N PHE A 194 -16.70 -16.89 19.54
CA PHE A 194 -16.24 -15.89 18.59
C PHE A 194 -14.80 -15.45 18.87
N SER A 195 -14.51 -15.08 20.12
CA SER A 195 -13.16 -14.68 20.55
C SER A 195 -12.11 -15.79 20.34
N SER A 196 -12.51 -17.05 20.52
CA SER A 196 -11.65 -18.22 20.28
C SER A 196 -11.38 -18.44 18.79
N ILE A 197 -12.37 -18.23 17.93
CA ILE A 197 -12.20 -18.29 16.47
C ILE A 197 -11.19 -17.23 16.03
N ILE A 198 -11.35 -15.98 16.48
CA ILE A 198 -10.40 -14.88 16.20
C ILE A 198 -8.98 -15.25 16.65
N ASP A 199 -8.82 -15.81 17.84
CA ASP A 199 -7.51 -16.20 18.38
C ASP A 199 -6.85 -17.33 17.54
N LEU A 200 -7.63 -18.32 17.10
CA LEU A 200 -7.15 -19.40 16.24
C LEU A 200 -6.77 -18.89 14.84
N ILE A 201 -7.49 -17.90 14.30
CA ILE A 201 -7.13 -17.24 13.04
C ILE A 201 -5.81 -16.47 13.19
N CYS A 202 -5.62 -15.77 14.31
CA CYS A 202 -4.33 -15.13 14.63
C CYS A 202 -3.19 -16.16 14.71
N LEU A 203 -3.47 -17.30 15.33
CA LEU A 203 -2.51 -18.41 15.38
C LEU A 203 -2.22 -18.99 13.98
N CYS A 204 -3.19 -19.03 13.05
CA CYS A 204 -2.94 -19.41 11.66
C CYS A 204 -1.92 -18.48 11.00
N MET A 205 -2.01 -17.17 11.22
CA MET A 205 -1.04 -16.21 10.67
C MET A 205 0.35 -16.37 11.30
N LEU A 206 0.43 -16.72 12.60
CA LEU A 206 1.69 -16.97 13.30
C LEU A 206 2.36 -18.31 12.94
N LEU A 207 1.62 -19.30 12.44
CA LEU A 207 2.12 -20.66 12.18
C LEU A 207 2.75 -20.86 10.79
N GLY A 208 3.27 -19.79 10.19
CA GLY A 208 4.02 -19.83 8.94
C GLY A 208 5.17 -20.85 8.92
N LYS A 209 5.69 -21.14 7.73
CA LYS A 209 6.84 -22.03 7.55
C LYS A 209 8.07 -21.54 8.34
N PRO A 210 8.83 -22.41 9.02
CA PRO A 210 10.00 -22.01 9.81
C PRO A 210 11.05 -21.22 9.01
N GLN A 211 11.18 -21.53 7.71
CA GLN A 211 12.08 -20.86 6.77
C GLN A 211 11.88 -19.34 6.70
N ILE A 212 10.66 -18.85 6.96
CA ILE A 212 10.35 -17.41 6.94
C ILE A 212 11.22 -16.64 7.94
N LYS A 213 11.52 -17.23 9.10
CA LYS A 213 12.36 -16.61 10.11
C LYS A 213 13.79 -16.40 9.62
N ASP A 214 14.36 -17.46 9.04
CA ASP A 214 15.75 -17.44 8.56
C ASP A 214 15.87 -16.47 7.37
N THR A 215 14.92 -16.51 6.43
CA THR A 215 14.89 -15.59 5.30
C THR A 215 14.64 -14.14 5.74
N SER A 216 13.77 -13.88 6.74
CA SER A 216 13.50 -12.53 7.25
C SER A 216 14.76 -11.89 7.86
N ASN A 217 15.55 -12.67 8.61
CA ASN A 217 16.82 -12.22 9.17
C ASN A 217 17.88 -11.94 8.08
N LEU A 218 17.88 -12.72 7.00
CA LEU A 218 18.78 -12.52 5.86
C LEU A 218 18.43 -11.26 5.05
N VAL A 219 17.13 -11.03 4.81
CA VAL A 219 16.63 -9.82 4.14
C VAL A 219 16.99 -8.56 4.96
N GLN A 220 16.90 -8.60 6.29
CA GLN A 220 17.35 -7.50 7.14
C GLN A 220 18.85 -7.20 7.02
N ARG A 221 19.67 -8.21 6.70
CA ARG A 221 21.11 -8.04 6.46
C ARG A 221 21.44 -7.61 5.03
N GLY A 222 20.42 -7.35 4.20
CA GLY A 222 20.56 -6.91 2.83
C GLY A 222 20.69 -8.04 1.79
N ASP A 223 20.55 -9.30 2.19
CA ASP A 223 20.58 -10.44 1.26
C ASP A 223 19.20 -10.64 0.63
N LYS A 224 19.10 -10.50 -0.70
CA LYS A 224 17.84 -10.57 -1.46
C LYS A 224 17.51 -11.97 -1.98
N LYS A 225 18.28 -12.99 -1.58
CA LYS A 225 17.98 -14.40 -1.92
C LYS A 225 16.67 -14.84 -1.28
N ASP A 226 15.87 -15.61 -2.00
CA ASP A 226 14.61 -16.24 -1.54
C ASP A 226 13.49 -15.29 -1.05
N THR A 227 13.50 -14.02 -1.48
CA THR A 227 12.42 -13.03 -1.21
C THR A 227 11.02 -13.51 -1.59
N ASN A 228 10.90 -14.41 -2.58
CA ASN A 228 9.64 -15.02 -2.98
C ASN A 228 8.94 -15.79 -1.85
N ILE A 229 9.67 -16.42 -0.93
CA ILE A 229 9.09 -17.17 0.19
C ILE A 229 8.38 -16.21 1.15
N ILE A 230 9.01 -15.07 1.44
CA ILE A 230 8.44 -14.02 2.28
C ILE A 230 7.22 -13.41 1.58
N ASN A 231 7.31 -13.09 0.29
CA ASN A 231 6.20 -12.51 -0.46
C ASN A 231 4.97 -13.44 -0.47
N GLN A 232 5.17 -14.75 -0.64
CA GLN A 232 4.08 -15.74 -0.58
C GLN A 232 3.45 -15.79 0.82
N PHE A 233 4.27 -15.75 1.87
CA PHE A 233 3.77 -15.72 3.24
C PHE A 233 3.00 -14.44 3.56
N GLN A 234 3.54 -13.29 3.20
CA GLN A 234 2.88 -11.99 3.37
C GLN A 234 1.53 -11.97 2.63
N THR A 235 1.50 -12.47 1.40
CA THR A 235 0.24 -12.60 0.62
C THR A 235 -0.77 -13.51 1.33
N LEU A 236 -0.32 -14.63 1.91
CA LEU A 236 -1.18 -15.53 2.68
C LEU A 236 -1.77 -14.80 3.89
N VAL A 237 -0.96 -14.07 4.65
CA VAL A 237 -1.42 -13.29 5.82
C VAL A 237 -2.42 -12.21 5.41
N SER A 238 -2.08 -11.40 4.40
CA SER A 238 -2.98 -10.36 3.87
C SER A 238 -4.32 -10.93 3.39
N THR A 239 -4.31 -12.13 2.80
CA THR A 239 -5.54 -12.82 2.37
C THR A 239 -6.36 -13.29 3.57
N ILE A 240 -5.73 -13.85 4.62
CA ILE A 240 -6.42 -14.24 5.85
C ILE A 240 -7.06 -13.01 6.52
N GLN A 241 -6.33 -11.89 6.59
CA GLN A 241 -6.86 -10.62 7.10
C GLN A 241 -8.10 -10.18 6.31
N TYR A 242 -8.01 -10.16 4.97
CA TYR A 242 -9.13 -9.80 4.10
C TYR A 242 -10.38 -10.66 4.33
N GLU A 243 -10.24 -11.98 4.29
CA GLU A 243 -11.36 -12.92 4.43
C GLU A 243 -12.03 -12.76 5.80
N THR A 244 -11.21 -12.57 6.85
CA THR A 244 -11.73 -12.37 8.21
C THR A 244 -12.42 -11.02 8.35
N THR A 245 -11.85 -9.94 7.84
CA THR A 245 -12.52 -8.61 7.83
C THR A 245 -13.83 -8.66 7.05
N SER A 246 -13.90 -9.42 5.94
CA SER A 246 -15.14 -9.60 5.19
C SER A 246 -16.21 -10.33 6.01
N TRP A 247 -15.81 -11.33 6.81
CA TRP A 247 -16.71 -12.03 7.73
C TRP A 247 -17.18 -11.15 8.90
N LEU A 248 -16.30 -10.29 9.44
CA LEU A 248 -16.63 -9.33 10.50
C LEU A 248 -17.62 -8.25 10.04
N ASN A 249 -17.58 -7.88 8.76
CA ASN A 249 -18.50 -6.90 8.18
C ASN A 249 -19.86 -7.50 7.78
N ASN A 250 -20.08 -8.81 7.97
CA ASN A 250 -21.38 -9.44 7.71
C ASN A 250 -22.31 -9.23 8.92
N PRO A 251 -23.46 -8.55 8.76
CA PRO A 251 -24.43 -8.34 9.85
C PRO A 251 -24.93 -9.65 10.48
N GLN A 252 -25.01 -10.73 9.70
CA GLN A 252 -25.40 -12.05 10.21
C GLN A 252 -24.41 -12.56 11.26
N THR A 253 -23.11 -12.32 11.09
CA THR A 253 -22.09 -12.69 12.08
C THR A 253 -22.34 -12.00 13.41
N ILE A 254 -22.63 -10.70 13.39
CA ILE A 254 -22.87 -9.90 14.60
C ILE A 254 -24.09 -10.44 15.36
N THR A 255 -25.17 -10.75 14.65
CA THR A 255 -26.41 -11.28 15.23
C THR A 255 -26.26 -12.70 15.78
N ILE A 256 -25.62 -13.62 15.03
CA ILE A 256 -25.44 -15.02 15.43
C ILE A 256 -24.62 -15.13 16.71
N TYR A 257 -23.51 -14.38 16.79
CA TYR A 257 -22.59 -14.46 17.92
C TYR A 257 -22.92 -13.47 19.05
N GLY A 258 -23.90 -12.58 18.87
CA GLY A 258 -24.29 -11.57 19.86
C GLY A 258 -23.15 -10.60 20.19
N ILE A 259 -22.40 -10.18 19.17
CA ILE A 259 -21.16 -9.40 19.35
C ILE A 259 -21.49 -7.94 19.65
N ASN A 260 -20.92 -7.41 20.73
CA ASN A 260 -20.99 -5.98 21.03
C ASN A 260 -19.91 -5.18 20.27
N LYS A 261 -20.05 -3.85 20.22
CA LYS A 261 -19.10 -2.97 19.50
C LYS A 261 -17.65 -3.10 19.97
N ILE A 262 -17.42 -3.29 21.28
CA ILE A 262 -16.08 -3.35 21.88
C ILE A 262 -15.38 -4.63 21.43
N THR A 263 -16.11 -5.75 21.46
CA THR A 263 -15.60 -7.06 21.05
C THR A 263 -15.36 -7.11 19.55
N LEU A 264 -16.21 -6.47 18.74
CA LEU A 264 -15.98 -6.33 17.29
C LEU A 264 -14.73 -5.50 16.99
N LEU A 265 -14.57 -4.35 17.66
CA LEU A 265 -13.39 -3.49 17.51
C LEU A 265 -12.11 -4.21 17.96
N HIS A 266 -12.16 -4.92 19.08
CA HIS A 266 -11.04 -5.73 19.58
C HIS A 266 -10.68 -6.84 18.58
N ALA A 267 -11.68 -7.52 18.00
CA ALA A 267 -11.44 -8.54 16.98
C ALA A 267 -10.77 -7.95 15.74
N LEU A 268 -11.19 -6.76 15.30
CA LEU A 268 -10.58 -6.05 14.17
C LEU A 268 -9.11 -5.70 14.46
N HIS A 269 -8.83 -5.07 15.61
CA HIS A 269 -7.45 -4.74 16.02
C HIS A 269 -6.58 -5.98 16.13
N LYS A 270 -7.13 -7.08 16.66
CA LYS A 270 -6.39 -8.33 16.85
C LYS A 270 -6.06 -9.02 15.51
N ILE A 271 -7.01 -9.11 14.59
CA ILE A 271 -6.78 -9.68 13.25
C ILE A 271 -5.78 -8.84 12.45
N MET A 272 -5.84 -7.53 12.60
CA MET A 272 -4.95 -6.62 11.89
C MET A 272 -3.60 -6.41 12.60
N PHE A 273 -3.31 -7.14 13.69
CA PHE A 273 -2.07 -7.02 14.45
C PHE A 273 -1.78 -5.61 14.98
N LEU A 274 -2.81 -4.91 15.46
CA LEU A 274 -2.74 -3.58 16.09
C LEU A 274 -2.82 -3.63 17.62
N GLU A 275 -3.33 -4.73 18.20
CA GLU A 275 -3.32 -4.95 19.64
C GLU A 275 -1.89 -5.04 20.22
N SER A 276 -1.79 -4.83 21.53
CA SER A 276 -0.55 -5.03 22.26
C SER A 276 -0.04 -6.49 22.13
N SER A 277 1.28 -6.67 22.02
CA SER A 277 1.87 -7.96 21.63
C SER A 277 1.54 -9.10 22.61
N ASP A 278 1.30 -8.78 23.88
CA ASP A 278 0.87 -9.69 24.93
C ASP A 278 -0.47 -10.37 24.64
N GLN A 279 -1.37 -9.74 23.88
CA GLN A 279 -2.66 -10.34 23.53
C GLN A 279 -2.55 -11.63 22.71
N TYR A 280 -1.43 -11.82 22.00
CA TYR A 280 -1.21 -12.97 21.10
C TYR A 280 -0.54 -14.17 21.77
N TYR A 281 0.17 -13.95 22.88
CA TYR A 281 0.90 -14.99 23.60
C TYR A 281 0.48 -15.16 25.06
N LYS A 282 -0.35 -14.29 25.67
CA LYS A 282 -0.75 -14.39 27.09
C LYS A 282 -1.44 -15.72 27.47
N ILE A 283 -2.07 -16.38 26.50
CA ILE A 283 -2.86 -17.60 26.76
C ILE A 283 -1.96 -18.80 27.07
N ASP A 284 -0.86 -18.94 26.35
CA ASP A 284 0.01 -20.14 26.39
C ASP A 284 1.52 -19.85 26.35
N ASN A 285 1.89 -18.57 26.43
CA ASN A 285 3.26 -18.05 26.36
C ASN A 285 4.03 -18.43 25.09
N TRP A 286 3.34 -18.84 24.02
CA TRP A 286 3.92 -19.12 22.72
C TRP A 286 3.66 -17.95 21.76
N PRO A 287 4.66 -17.48 20.98
CA PRO A 287 6.02 -18.02 20.82
C PRO A 287 6.98 -17.79 22.01
N PRO A 288 8.12 -18.53 22.06
CA PRO A 288 9.18 -18.29 23.04
C PRO A 288 9.64 -16.83 23.04
N GLU A 289 10.01 -16.30 24.20
CA GLU A 289 10.31 -14.87 24.40
C GLU A 289 11.36 -14.32 23.42
N SER A 290 12.42 -15.09 23.15
CA SER A 290 13.47 -14.74 22.21
C SER A 290 13.00 -14.60 20.76
N GLU A 291 11.86 -15.18 20.39
CA GLU A 291 11.35 -15.20 19.02
C GLU A 291 10.13 -14.29 18.81
N ARG A 292 9.52 -13.76 19.88
CA ARG A 292 8.25 -13.01 19.81
C ARG A 292 8.34 -11.82 18.85
N SER A 293 9.42 -11.05 18.91
CA SER A 293 9.60 -9.86 18.06
C SER A 293 9.61 -10.21 16.57
N ILE A 294 10.28 -11.30 16.19
CA ILE A 294 10.38 -11.75 14.79
C ILE A 294 9.02 -12.22 14.27
N TYR A 295 8.27 -13.00 15.07
CA TYR A 295 6.93 -13.44 14.68
C TYR A 295 5.96 -12.27 14.51
N MET A 296 5.92 -11.35 15.49
CA MET A 296 5.02 -10.20 15.41
C MET A 296 5.38 -9.33 14.20
N ARG A 297 6.67 -9.06 14.00
CA ARG A 297 7.14 -8.31 12.83
C ARG A 297 6.71 -8.97 11.51
N SER A 298 6.95 -10.27 11.37
CA SER A 298 6.68 -11.00 10.12
C SER A 298 5.20 -10.99 9.71
N VAL A 299 4.29 -10.90 10.70
CA VAL A 299 2.84 -10.88 10.45
C VAL A 299 2.28 -9.46 10.36
N SER A 300 2.92 -8.48 11.02
CA SER A 300 2.53 -7.07 10.94
C SER A 300 3.05 -6.37 9.68
N GLU A 301 4.24 -6.72 9.20
CA GLU A 301 4.88 -6.15 8.00
C GLU A 301 4.39 -6.85 6.73
N VAL A 302 3.08 -6.76 6.48
CA VAL A 302 2.40 -7.37 5.32
C VAL A 302 1.74 -6.31 4.44
N PRO A 303 1.59 -6.54 3.13
CA PRO A 303 0.88 -5.63 2.25
C PRO A 303 -0.57 -5.40 2.70
N LEU A 304 -0.98 -4.14 2.72
CA LEU A 304 -2.37 -3.75 2.95
C LEU A 304 -3.13 -3.85 1.63
N LEU A 305 -4.03 -4.83 1.53
CA LEU A 305 -4.89 -4.96 0.37
C LEU A 305 -5.94 -3.84 0.36
N GLN A 306 -6.13 -3.22 -0.80
CA GLN A 306 -7.21 -2.25 -1.02
C GLN A 306 -8.59 -2.80 -0.61
N SER A 307 -8.85 -4.08 -0.87
CA SER A 307 -10.13 -4.72 -0.51
C SER A 307 -10.33 -4.80 1.00
N THR A 308 -9.26 -5.01 1.78
CA THR A 308 -9.30 -4.99 3.25
C THR A 308 -9.59 -3.58 3.75
N LEU A 309 -8.84 -2.58 3.26
CA LEU A 309 -9.06 -1.19 3.64
C LEU A 309 -10.48 -0.73 3.32
N LEU A 310 -10.98 -1.07 2.12
CA LEU A 310 -12.35 -0.78 1.71
C LEU A 310 -13.37 -1.40 2.68
N ARG A 311 -13.18 -2.67 3.08
CA ARG A 311 -14.08 -3.33 4.03
C ARG A 311 -14.09 -2.64 5.39
N ILE A 312 -12.92 -2.21 5.90
CA ILE A 312 -12.80 -1.49 7.17
C ILE A 312 -13.56 -0.17 7.12
N LEU A 313 -13.32 0.66 6.09
CA LEU A 313 -14.03 1.94 5.93
C LEU A 313 -15.54 1.72 5.82
N MET A 314 -15.97 0.67 5.12
CA MET A 314 -17.39 0.34 4.98
C MET A 314 -18.07 -0.11 6.28
N MET A 315 -17.32 -0.50 7.33
CA MET A 315 -17.91 -0.90 8.62
C MET A 315 -18.59 0.27 9.35
N GLY A 316 -18.30 1.52 8.98
CA GLY A 316 -18.84 2.73 9.65
C GLY A 316 -20.21 3.18 9.17
N PHE A 317 -20.75 2.59 8.10
CA PHE A 317 -22.05 2.97 7.54
C PHE A 317 -23.25 2.19 8.09
N PRO A 318 -23.16 0.86 8.32
CA PRO A 318 -24.24 0.13 8.95
C PRO A 318 -24.44 0.56 10.40
N LYS A 319 -25.66 0.98 10.76
CA LYS A 319 -26.01 1.38 12.14
C LYS A 319 -25.88 0.23 13.16
N GLU A 320 -25.90 -1.01 12.67
CA GLU A 320 -25.87 -2.24 13.49
C GLU A 320 -24.48 -2.56 14.06
N ASN A 321 -23.40 -2.10 13.41
CA ASN A 321 -22.03 -2.41 13.82
C ASN A 321 -21.61 -1.67 15.10
N GLY A 322 -22.18 -0.48 15.34
CA GLY A 322 -21.98 0.31 16.56
C GLY A 322 -20.56 0.85 16.80
N ILE A 323 -19.62 0.66 15.86
CA ILE A 323 -18.25 1.22 15.92
C ILE A 323 -18.28 2.69 15.53
N GLY A 324 -17.56 3.53 16.28
CA GLY A 324 -17.42 4.96 15.99
C GLY A 324 -16.64 5.22 14.69
N HIS A 325 -16.95 6.33 14.02
CA HIS A 325 -16.21 6.73 12.82
C HIS A 325 -14.76 7.09 13.11
N ASP A 326 -14.49 7.69 14.28
CA ASP A 326 -13.17 7.99 14.80
C ASP A 326 -12.33 6.73 15.02
N GLU A 327 -12.92 5.69 15.61
CA GLU A 327 -12.26 4.39 15.85
C GLU A 327 -11.87 3.70 14.53
N LEU A 328 -12.75 3.73 13.51
CA LEU A 328 -12.46 3.14 12.21
C LEU A 328 -11.40 3.92 11.43
N LEU A 329 -11.45 5.26 11.50
CA LEU A 329 -10.45 6.11 10.88
C LEU A 329 -9.08 5.91 11.53
N GLU A 330 -9.02 5.72 12.85
CA GLU A 330 -7.81 5.37 13.58
C GLU A 330 -7.21 4.04 13.11
N VAL A 331 -8.03 2.99 12.97
CA VAL A 331 -7.58 1.70 12.44
C VAL A 331 -7.04 1.86 11.01
N ALA A 332 -7.75 2.58 10.15
CA ALA A 332 -7.31 2.82 8.77
C ALA A 332 -5.98 3.57 8.73
N ASP A 333 -5.82 4.60 9.56
CA ASP A 333 -4.62 5.40 9.68
C ASP A 333 -3.40 4.55 10.09
N GLN A 334 -3.50 3.79 11.17
CA GLN A 334 -2.43 2.92 11.65
C GLN A 334 -1.99 1.89 10.59
N LEU A 335 -2.94 1.34 9.85
CA LEU A 335 -2.66 0.37 8.79
C LEU A 335 -1.98 0.99 7.58
N ILE A 336 -2.43 2.17 7.16
CA ILE A 336 -1.84 2.91 6.04
C ILE A 336 -0.43 3.36 6.40
N HIS A 337 -0.21 3.88 7.61
CA HIS A 337 1.12 4.21 8.11
C HIS A 337 2.04 2.99 8.13
N ARG A 338 1.58 1.87 8.70
CA ARG A 338 2.37 0.63 8.77
C ARG A 338 2.69 0.08 7.37
N ALA A 339 1.74 0.11 6.45
CA ALA A 339 1.98 -0.32 5.08
C ALA A 339 2.99 0.60 4.38
N ALA A 340 2.80 1.92 4.48
CA ALA A 340 3.69 2.92 3.90
C ALA A 340 5.13 2.80 4.39
N GLN A 341 5.36 2.61 5.70
CA GLN A 341 6.70 2.44 6.28
C GLN A 341 7.44 1.22 5.72
N ASN A 342 6.70 0.16 5.37
CA ASN A 342 7.26 -1.09 4.85
C ASN A 342 7.34 -1.11 3.31
N SER A 343 6.83 -0.09 2.63
CA SER A 343 6.76 -0.06 1.17
C SER A 343 8.13 0.21 0.58
N THR A 344 8.52 -0.58 -0.42
CA THR A 344 9.77 -0.37 -1.18
C THR A 344 9.48 -0.39 -2.68
N GLU A 345 10.42 0.10 -3.50
CA GLU A 345 10.27 0.12 -4.97
C GLU A 345 10.02 -1.27 -5.57
N LEU A 346 10.67 -2.29 -5.02
CA LEU A 346 10.57 -3.66 -5.50
C LEU A 346 9.33 -4.39 -4.96
N LEU A 347 8.83 -3.95 -3.80
CA LEU A 347 7.72 -4.57 -3.11
C LEU A 347 6.77 -3.48 -2.57
N PRO A 348 5.81 -3.02 -3.40
CA PRO A 348 4.82 -2.06 -2.95
C PRO A 348 3.83 -2.76 -2.01
N THR A 349 3.80 -2.30 -0.76
CA THR A 349 2.91 -2.83 0.29
C THR A 349 1.60 -2.06 0.39
N LEU A 350 1.51 -0.87 -0.22
CA LEU A 350 0.33 -0.01 -0.20
C LEU A 350 -0.07 0.36 -1.63
N LYS A 351 -0.94 -0.45 -2.24
CA LYS A 351 -1.49 -0.19 -3.57
C LYS A 351 -3.00 0.02 -3.51
N VAL A 352 -3.44 1.19 -3.94
CA VAL A 352 -4.85 1.61 -3.96
C VAL A 352 -5.16 2.33 -5.27
N ASP A 353 -5.98 1.70 -6.10
CA ASP A 353 -6.36 2.17 -7.43
C ASP A 353 -7.74 2.86 -7.45
N LYS A 354 -8.60 2.57 -6.47
CA LYS A 354 -9.96 3.13 -6.39
C LYS A 354 -9.98 4.55 -5.82
N ILE A 355 -10.45 5.50 -6.61
CA ILE A 355 -10.53 6.93 -6.23
C ILE A 355 -11.65 7.14 -5.19
N GLU A 356 -12.69 6.29 -5.17
CA GLU A 356 -13.81 6.38 -4.22
C GLU A 356 -13.35 6.23 -2.76
N MET A 357 -12.15 5.70 -2.53
CA MET A 357 -11.53 5.62 -1.20
C MET A 357 -11.41 6.99 -0.54
N ILE A 358 -11.15 8.05 -1.31
CA ILE A 358 -11.08 9.43 -0.81
C ILE A 358 -12.43 9.83 -0.21
N GLU A 359 -13.51 9.59 -0.96
CA GLU A 359 -14.87 9.93 -0.53
C GLU A 359 -15.30 9.10 0.69
N LEU A 360 -14.94 7.82 0.74
CA LEU A 360 -15.23 6.96 1.89
C LEU A 360 -14.52 7.43 3.17
N ILE A 361 -13.24 7.82 3.09
CA ILE A 361 -12.47 8.37 4.22
C ILE A 361 -13.16 9.63 4.74
N PHE A 362 -13.52 10.53 3.83
CA PHE A 362 -14.18 11.79 4.16
C PHE A 362 -15.58 11.63 4.72
N ASN A 363 -16.33 10.62 4.27
CA ASN A 363 -17.64 10.31 4.83
C ASN A 363 -17.59 9.87 6.30
N LEU A 364 -16.47 9.31 6.77
CA LEU A 364 -16.25 9.00 8.19
C LEU A 364 -15.98 10.27 9.04
N CYS A 365 -15.73 11.42 8.41
CA CYS A 365 -15.52 12.67 9.13
C CYS A 365 -16.84 13.42 9.38
N VAL A 366 -17.91 13.04 8.67
CA VAL A 366 -19.20 13.75 8.69
C VAL A 366 -19.79 13.70 10.09
N TYR A 367 -20.11 14.87 10.63
CA TYR A 367 -20.76 15.00 11.92
C TYR A 367 -22.19 14.47 11.83
N GLN A 368 -22.47 13.35 12.51
CA GLN A 368 -23.79 12.77 12.59
C GLN A 368 -24.46 13.10 13.93
N LEU A 369 -25.71 13.55 13.88
CA LEU A 369 -26.50 13.78 15.08
C LEU A 369 -26.88 12.46 15.76
N PRO A 370 -26.88 12.42 17.11
CA PRO A 370 -27.60 11.39 17.84
C PRO A 370 -29.08 11.36 17.44
N THR A 371 -29.63 10.16 17.26
CA THR A 371 -31.02 9.93 16.81
C THR A 371 -32.11 10.47 17.75
N SER A 372 -31.75 11.01 18.90
CA SER A 372 -32.65 11.58 19.91
C SER A 372 -33.07 13.02 19.64
N ILE A 373 -32.37 13.75 18.76
CA ILE A 373 -32.61 15.18 18.52
C ILE A 373 -33.28 15.37 17.16
N ASN A 374 -34.52 15.86 17.15
CA ASN A 374 -35.22 16.21 15.92
C ASN A 374 -35.08 17.71 15.65
N ILE A 375 -34.50 18.05 14.51
CA ILE A 375 -34.38 19.44 14.03
C ILE A 375 -35.78 19.94 13.63
N THR A 376 -36.04 21.23 13.85
CA THR A 376 -37.30 21.90 13.48
C THR A 376 -37.66 21.71 12.01
N SER A 377 -38.93 21.41 11.72
CA SER A 377 -39.45 21.18 10.37
C SER A 377 -39.29 22.42 9.48
N GLY A 378 -38.32 22.40 8.56
CA GLY A 378 -38.10 23.45 7.55
C GLY A 378 -36.65 23.95 7.44
N TYR A 379 -35.79 23.67 8.41
CA TYR A 379 -34.36 24.01 8.34
C TYR A 379 -33.55 22.88 7.70
N VAL A 380 -32.68 23.20 6.74
CA VAL A 380 -31.76 22.26 6.11
C VAL A 380 -30.39 22.43 6.76
N PRO A 381 -29.91 21.45 7.55
CA PRO A 381 -28.64 21.59 8.23
C PRO A 381 -27.46 21.58 7.26
N PRO A 382 -26.40 22.37 7.53
CA PRO A 382 -25.17 22.32 6.76
C PRO A 382 -24.48 20.96 6.94
N THR A 383 -23.76 20.52 5.92
CA THR A 383 -22.90 19.33 6.01
C THR A 383 -21.60 19.70 6.70
N LEU A 384 -21.47 19.32 7.97
CA LEU A 384 -20.30 19.61 8.80
C LEU A 384 -19.48 18.34 9.05
N ALA A 385 -18.18 18.52 9.27
CA ALA A 385 -17.24 17.48 9.64
C ALA A 385 -16.57 17.77 10.98
N ILE A 386 -16.13 16.72 11.67
CA ILE A 386 -15.32 16.84 12.88
C ILE A 386 -13.91 17.28 12.46
N SER A 387 -13.49 18.48 12.88
CA SER A 387 -12.26 19.15 12.43
C SER A 387 -11.01 18.26 12.60
N ASN A 388 -10.85 17.61 13.75
CA ASN A 388 -9.72 16.70 14.00
C ASN A 388 -9.69 15.50 13.04
N LEU A 389 -10.84 14.88 12.76
CA LEU A 389 -10.93 13.75 11.83
C LEU A 389 -10.72 14.19 10.38
N TYR A 390 -11.21 15.38 10.02
CA TYR A 390 -11.05 15.97 8.70
C TYR A 390 -9.58 16.22 8.35
N TRP A 391 -8.84 16.84 9.27
CA TRP A 391 -7.41 17.09 9.11
C TRP A 391 -6.59 15.80 9.12
N LYS A 392 -6.95 14.84 9.99
CA LYS A 392 -6.36 13.49 9.97
C LYS A 392 -6.58 12.78 8.63
N SER A 393 -7.77 12.89 8.06
CA SER A 393 -8.09 12.32 6.75
C SER A 393 -7.24 12.87 5.62
N TRP A 394 -6.88 14.16 5.66
CA TRP A 394 -5.94 14.73 4.69
C TRP A 394 -4.54 14.11 4.76
N ILE A 395 -4.05 13.79 5.97
CA ILE A 395 -2.78 13.07 6.13
C ILE A 395 -2.88 11.65 5.54
N ILE A 396 -3.97 10.94 5.82
CA ILE A 396 -4.21 9.60 5.27
C ILE A 396 -4.23 9.64 3.74
N VAL A 397 -5.00 10.57 3.16
CA VAL A 397 -5.11 10.73 1.70
C VAL A 397 -3.77 11.15 1.08
N LEU A 398 -2.97 11.97 1.76
CA LEU A 398 -1.64 12.34 1.30
C LEU A 398 -0.69 11.14 1.21
N ILE A 399 -0.69 10.27 2.23
CA ILE A 399 0.14 9.05 2.22
C ILE A 399 -0.31 8.14 1.06
N LEU A 400 -1.62 7.98 0.87
CA LEU A 400 -2.18 7.22 -0.25
C LEU A 400 -1.80 7.83 -1.61
N ALA A 401 -1.85 9.15 -1.75
CA ALA A 401 -1.48 9.88 -2.96
C ALA A 401 0.01 9.70 -3.31
N ALA A 402 0.90 9.76 -2.32
CA ALA A 402 2.34 9.58 -2.52
C ALA A 402 2.71 8.16 -2.98
N HIS A 403 2.01 7.13 -2.47
CA HIS A 403 2.23 5.74 -2.86
C HIS A 403 1.53 5.36 -4.16
N ASN A 404 0.47 6.09 -4.54
CA ASN A 404 -0.36 5.80 -5.71
C ASN A 404 -0.50 7.07 -6.59
N PRO A 405 0.61 7.55 -7.19
CA PRO A 405 0.61 8.84 -7.89
C PRO A 405 -0.28 8.85 -9.15
N LEU A 406 -0.41 7.72 -9.84
CA LEU A 406 -1.19 7.58 -11.08
C LEU A 406 -2.71 7.68 -10.86
N THR A 407 -3.21 7.27 -9.68
CA THR A 407 -4.64 7.15 -9.40
C THR A 407 -5.07 8.23 -8.40
N ILE A 408 -4.79 8.01 -7.11
CA ILE A 408 -5.16 8.91 -6.00
C ILE A 408 -4.37 10.21 -6.11
N GLY A 409 -3.07 10.15 -6.42
CA GLY A 409 -2.25 11.35 -6.58
C GLY A 409 -2.74 12.26 -7.72
N ALA A 410 -3.01 11.69 -8.89
CA ALA A 410 -3.49 12.43 -10.05
C ALA A 410 -4.88 13.04 -9.83
N ALA A 411 -5.83 12.25 -9.29
CA ALA A 411 -7.16 12.75 -8.94
C ALA A 411 -7.08 13.80 -7.84
N GLY A 412 -6.24 13.55 -6.84
CA GLY A 412 -5.89 14.41 -5.72
C GLY A 412 -5.48 15.80 -6.15
N TRP A 413 -4.43 15.85 -6.96
CA TRP A 413 -3.79 17.05 -7.46
C TRP A 413 -4.72 17.94 -8.30
N LYS A 414 -5.65 17.33 -9.05
CA LYS A 414 -6.59 18.05 -9.91
C LYS A 414 -7.84 18.54 -9.17
N LYS A 415 -8.43 17.70 -8.32
CA LYS A 415 -9.76 17.93 -7.72
C LYS A 415 -9.71 18.57 -6.34
N TYR A 416 -8.62 18.40 -5.57
CA TYR A 416 -8.57 18.76 -4.15
C TYR A 416 -7.45 19.77 -3.84
N PRO A 417 -7.77 21.07 -3.71
CA PRO A 417 -6.77 22.12 -3.46
C PRO A 417 -5.96 21.92 -2.18
N ILE A 418 -6.58 21.47 -1.08
CA ILE A 418 -5.88 21.21 0.19
C ILE A 418 -4.80 20.15 -0.01
N LEU A 419 -5.14 19.02 -0.63
CA LEU A 419 -4.19 17.94 -0.90
C LEU A 419 -3.06 18.40 -1.82
N ARG A 420 -3.37 19.19 -2.86
CA ARG A 420 -2.34 19.79 -3.74
C ARG A 420 -1.35 20.62 -2.92
N THR A 421 -1.82 21.50 -2.03
CA THR A 421 -0.95 22.29 -1.16
C THR A 421 -0.10 21.41 -0.24
N LEU A 422 -0.65 20.34 0.36
CA LEU A 422 0.11 19.42 1.20
C LEU A 422 1.17 18.65 0.40
N MET A 423 0.85 18.20 -0.82
CA MET A 423 1.80 17.56 -1.73
C MET A 423 2.92 18.54 -2.13
N GLU A 424 2.60 19.80 -2.42
CA GLU A 424 3.59 20.85 -2.69
C GLU A 424 4.52 21.09 -1.49
N MET A 425 3.99 21.14 -0.27
CA MET A 425 4.81 21.26 0.96
C MET A 425 5.77 20.08 1.12
N CYS A 426 5.33 18.86 0.83
CA CYS A 426 6.20 17.67 0.87
C CYS A 426 7.31 17.70 -0.20
N ILE A 427 6.99 18.11 -1.43
CA ILE A 427 7.95 18.19 -2.55
C ILE A 427 8.97 19.29 -2.30
N THR A 428 8.53 20.48 -1.88
CA THR A 428 9.40 21.65 -1.66
C THR A 428 10.10 21.62 -0.30
N ASN A 429 9.67 20.74 0.61
CA ASN A 429 10.13 20.64 1.99
C ASN A 429 9.98 21.96 2.78
N HIS A 430 8.96 22.75 2.46
CA HIS A 430 8.59 23.98 3.15
C HIS A 430 7.16 23.87 3.71
N PHE A 431 7.05 23.73 5.03
CA PHE A 431 5.80 23.48 5.74
C PHE A 431 5.16 24.78 6.26
N SER A 432 4.77 25.66 5.35
CA SER A 432 4.07 26.91 5.67
C SER A 432 2.84 27.08 4.79
N TYR A 433 1.73 27.50 5.39
CA TYR A 433 0.55 27.90 4.64
C TYR A 433 0.80 29.24 3.94
N SER A 434 0.35 29.37 2.69
CA SER A 434 0.95 30.17 1.59
C SER A 434 2.26 29.56 1.11
N SER A 435 2.14 28.60 0.18
CA SER A 435 3.32 27.94 -0.37
C SER A 435 4.21 28.98 -1.07
N SER A 436 5.52 28.94 -0.80
CA SER A 436 6.55 29.76 -1.48
C SER A 436 6.59 29.56 -3.00
N THR A 437 5.73 28.67 -3.51
CA THR A 437 5.48 28.38 -4.92
C THR A 437 4.46 29.28 -5.60
N MET A 438 3.68 30.05 -4.83
CA MET A 438 2.82 31.09 -5.37
C MET A 438 3.64 32.36 -5.58
N ALA A 439 3.84 32.74 -6.84
CA ALA A 439 4.94 33.63 -7.19
C ALA A 439 4.63 35.14 -7.06
N LEU A 440 3.39 35.52 -6.77
CA LEU A 440 2.95 36.92 -6.63
C LEU A 440 2.33 37.15 -5.24
N PRO A 441 2.87 38.08 -4.43
CA PRO A 441 2.32 38.46 -3.13
C PRO A 441 0.83 38.82 -3.18
N GLU A 442 0.38 39.46 -4.27
CA GLU A 442 -1.03 39.84 -4.49
C GLU A 442 -1.97 38.63 -4.59
N ILE A 443 -1.52 37.53 -5.21
CA ILE A 443 -2.31 36.29 -5.34
C ILE A 443 -2.40 35.61 -3.97
N ILE A 444 -1.31 35.61 -3.20
CA ILE A 444 -1.27 35.06 -1.84
C ILE A 444 -2.24 35.83 -0.93
N GLU A 445 -2.21 37.17 -0.97
CA GLU A 445 -3.13 38.00 -0.19
C GLU A 445 -4.59 37.78 -0.58
N ALA A 446 -4.88 37.64 -1.88
CA ALA A 446 -6.22 37.35 -2.37
C ALA A 446 -6.72 35.98 -1.91
N GLU A 447 -5.88 34.95 -1.88
CA GLU A 447 -6.26 33.62 -1.36
C GLU A 447 -6.48 33.63 0.16
N ILE A 448 -5.63 34.34 0.92
CA ILE A 448 -5.80 34.50 2.36
C ILE A 448 -7.11 35.26 2.66
N ALA A 449 -7.42 36.32 1.91
CA ALA A 449 -8.66 37.08 2.08
C ALA A 449 -9.90 36.22 1.78
N LYS A 450 -9.84 35.40 0.73
CA LYS A 450 -10.92 34.43 0.41
C LYS A 450 -11.08 33.40 1.52
N GLU A 451 -9.99 32.91 2.08
CA GLU A 451 -10.04 31.92 3.17
C GLU A 451 -10.64 32.51 4.45
N LEU A 452 -10.24 33.73 4.82
CA LEU A 452 -10.84 34.45 5.96
C LEU A 452 -12.34 34.70 5.76
N GLN A 453 -12.77 34.99 4.52
CA GLN A 453 -14.19 35.14 4.20
C GLN A 453 -14.98 33.84 4.36
N ILE A 454 -14.41 32.69 3.95
CA ILE A 454 -15.08 31.40 4.15
C ILE A 454 -15.09 31.03 5.63
N GLU A 455 -14.03 31.34 6.38
CA GLU A 455 -13.99 31.12 7.83
C GLU A 455 -15.09 31.91 8.55
N THR A 456 -15.37 33.16 8.15
CA THR A 456 -16.44 33.95 8.77
C THR A 456 -17.84 33.41 8.43
N LEU A 457 -18.07 32.96 7.19
CA LEU A 457 -19.34 32.33 6.81
C LEU A 457 -19.54 31.00 7.54
N GLU A 458 -18.51 30.17 7.61
CA GLU A 458 -18.55 28.88 8.32
C GLU A 458 -18.86 29.06 9.80
N LYS A 459 -18.26 30.07 10.45
CA LYS A 459 -18.58 30.42 11.84
C LYS A 459 -20.07 30.79 12.01
N GLN A 460 -20.63 31.56 11.08
CA GLN A 460 -22.06 31.91 11.10
C GLN A 460 -22.95 30.68 10.95
N ASP A 461 -22.65 29.81 9.97
CA ASP A 461 -23.41 28.59 9.70
C ASP A 461 -23.41 27.63 10.90
N ILE A 462 -22.26 27.44 11.56
CA ILE A 462 -22.14 26.58 12.74
C ILE A 462 -22.94 27.14 13.92
N LEU A 463 -22.89 28.46 14.14
CA LEU A 463 -23.65 29.10 15.23
C LEU A 463 -25.16 29.05 14.97
N GLU A 464 -25.61 29.29 13.73
CA GLU A 464 -27.01 29.15 13.34
C GLU A 464 -27.48 27.71 13.56
N TYR A 465 -26.69 26.75 13.11
CA TYR A 465 -26.97 25.32 13.29
C TYR A 465 -27.08 24.94 14.78
N GLU A 466 -26.11 25.34 15.61
CA GLU A 466 -26.14 25.05 17.05
C GLU A 466 -27.31 25.75 17.76
N SER A 467 -27.69 26.95 17.31
CA SER A 467 -28.87 27.66 17.82
C SER A 467 -30.16 26.89 17.53
N HIS A 468 -30.30 26.29 16.35
CA HIS A 468 -31.42 25.40 16.01
C HIS A 468 -31.43 24.12 16.87
N LEU A 469 -30.26 23.54 17.16
CA LEU A 469 -30.14 22.39 18.06
C LEU A 469 -30.51 22.75 19.50
N ALA A 470 -30.04 23.89 19.99
CA ALA A 470 -30.37 24.40 21.31
C ALA A 470 -31.86 24.70 21.40
N ALA A 471 -32.47 25.35 20.41
CA ALA A 471 -33.91 25.61 20.36
C ALA A 471 -34.75 24.32 20.45
N ALA A 472 -34.30 23.23 19.84
CA ALA A 472 -34.95 21.92 19.89
C ALA A 472 -34.73 21.17 21.22
N SER A 473 -33.70 21.50 22.00
CA SER A 473 -33.28 20.77 23.21
C SER A 473 -33.29 21.64 24.48
N THR A 474 -32.29 22.50 24.66
CA THR A 474 -32.02 23.24 25.91
C THR A 474 -32.67 24.62 25.98
N LYS A 475 -33.09 25.18 24.84
CA LYS A 475 -33.65 26.53 24.63
C LYS A 475 -32.74 27.69 25.09
N VAL A 476 -31.44 27.45 25.17
CA VAL A 476 -30.43 28.46 25.49
C VAL A 476 -30.07 29.24 24.22
N GLN A 477 -29.86 30.55 24.31
CA GLN A 477 -29.34 31.35 23.20
C GLN A 477 -27.84 31.09 23.01
N ILE A 478 -27.44 30.75 21.79
CA ILE A 478 -26.05 30.42 21.44
C ILE A 478 -25.32 31.68 20.94
N SER A 479 -24.10 31.87 21.43
CA SER A 479 -23.14 32.93 21.09
C SER A 479 -21.75 32.32 20.92
N GLU A 480 -20.80 33.04 20.31
CA GLU A 480 -19.43 32.53 20.08
C GLU A 480 -18.73 32.00 21.34
N THR A 481 -18.98 32.63 22.50
CA THR A 481 -18.34 32.26 23.77
C THR A 481 -18.94 31.02 24.45
N ASN A 482 -20.16 30.61 24.08
CA ASN A 482 -20.84 29.48 24.71
C ASN A 482 -21.02 28.29 23.76
N SER A 483 -20.66 28.45 22.48
CA SER A 483 -20.73 27.41 21.47
C SER A 483 -19.80 26.25 21.80
N LEU A 484 -20.35 25.03 21.77
CA LEU A 484 -19.60 23.80 21.92
C LEU A 484 -19.06 23.30 20.58
N LEU A 485 -19.76 23.62 19.48
CA LEU A 485 -19.49 23.07 18.15
C LEU A 485 -18.50 23.90 17.33
N LEU A 486 -18.40 25.22 17.57
CA LEU A 486 -17.58 26.14 16.77
C LEU A 486 -16.09 25.75 16.71
N SER A 487 -15.54 25.22 17.80
CA SER A 487 -14.12 24.79 17.85
C SER A 487 -13.91 23.36 17.33
N GLN A 488 -14.98 22.59 17.17
CA GLN A 488 -14.91 21.16 16.87
C GLN A 488 -15.30 20.83 15.43
N LEU A 489 -16.08 21.69 14.77
CA LEU A 489 -16.64 21.44 13.45
C LEU A 489 -16.00 22.32 12.37
N ILE A 490 -15.99 21.81 11.16
CA ILE A 490 -15.56 22.50 9.92
C ILE A 490 -16.55 22.16 8.80
N ASN A 491 -16.67 23.01 7.78
CA ASN A 491 -17.50 22.69 6.62
C ASN A 491 -16.95 21.49 5.84
N MET A 492 -17.84 20.56 5.46
CA MET A 492 -17.51 19.35 4.73
C MET A 492 -17.46 19.60 3.22
N ASP A 493 -16.49 20.40 2.78
CA ASP A 493 -16.23 20.66 1.36
C ASP A 493 -14.75 20.39 0.99
N PRO A 494 -14.39 19.11 0.75
CA PRO A 494 -13.01 18.77 0.41
C PRO A 494 -12.56 19.33 -0.95
N THR A 495 -13.52 19.65 -1.83
CA THR A 495 -13.27 20.23 -3.16
C THR A 495 -13.21 21.75 -3.17
N GLY A 496 -13.50 22.38 -2.04
CA GLY A 496 -13.47 23.82 -1.87
C GLY A 496 -12.07 24.42 -1.96
N ILE A 497 -11.93 25.66 -1.52
CA ILE A 497 -10.63 26.35 -1.52
C ILE A 497 -9.61 25.66 -0.60
N ALA A 498 -8.32 25.92 -0.81
CA ALA A 498 -7.30 25.53 0.15
C ALA A 498 -7.56 26.26 1.49
N ARG A 499 -7.55 25.50 2.59
CA ARG A 499 -7.76 26.00 3.96
C ARG A 499 -6.45 25.97 4.72
N ARG A 500 -6.28 26.85 5.71
CA ARG A 500 -5.07 26.87 6.55
C ARG A 500 -4.99 25.62 7.43
N PRO A 501 -3.96 24.77 7.29
CA PRO A 501 -3.78 23.61 8.15
C PRO A 501 -3.38 24.03 9.58
N PRO A 502 -3.83 23.31 10.63
CA PRO A 502 -3.37 23.52 11.99
C PRO A 502 -1.85 23.32 12.13
N GLN A 503 -1.22 24.10 13.00
CA GLN A 503 0.25 24.03 13.20
C GLN A 503 0.71 22.62 13.61
N LEU A 504 -0.07 21.95 14.45
CA LEU A 504 0.22 20.59 14.92
C LEU A 504 0.22 19.58 13.76
N LEU A 505 -0.61 19.80 12.74
CA LEU A 505 -0.61 19.00 11.52
C LEU A 505 0.65 19.27 10.67
N LEU A 506 1.10 20.52 10.59
CA LEU A 506 2.32 20.86 9.84
C LEU A 506 3.57 20.21 10.47
N GLU A 507 3.65 20.18 11.80
CA GLU A 507 4.73 19.48 12.53
C GLU A 507 4.68 17.96 12.30
N GLN A 508 3.48 17.37 12.35
CA GLN A 508 3.28 15.96 11.99
C GLN A 508 3.71 15.68 10.55
N LEU A 509 3.29 16.54 9.61
CA LEU A 509 3.61 16.42 8.19
C LEU A 509 5.12 16.47 7.93
N GLN A 510 5.85 17.35 8.62
CA GLN A 510 7.31 17.43 8.56
C GLN A 510 7.95 16.10 9.00
N ASN A 511 7.51 15.55 10.13
CA ASN A 511 8.00 14.26 10.62
C ASN A 511 7.67 13.10 9.65
N LEU A 512 6.48 13.12 9.05
CA LEU A 512 6.08 12.13 8.05
C LEU A 512 6.88 12.24 6.76
N ASN A 513 7.22 13.44 6.31
CA ASN A 513 8.05 13.62 5.12
C ASN A 513 9.46 13.04 5.33
N ILE A 514 10.01 13.14 6.54
CA ILE A 514 11.31 12.54 6.90
C ILE A 514 11.21 11.02 6.98
N THR A 515 10.20 10.49 7.68
CA THR A 515 10.08 9.05 7.95
C THR A 515 9.62 8.24 6.75
N LEU A 516 8.63 8.72 6.00
CA LEU A 516 8.04 8.04 4.84
C LEU A 516 8.61 8.50 3.50
N ARG A 517 9.43 9.55 3.47
CA ARG A 517 10.03 10.12 2.25
C ARG A 517 8.96 10.51 1.20
N LEU A 518 7.82 11.07 1.66
CA LEU A 518 6.65 11.35 0.81
C LEU A 518 7.00 12.26 -0.37
N GLY A 519 7.74 13.36 -0.14
CA GLY A 519 8.17 14.27 -1.18
C GLY A 519 9.01 13.58 -2.26
N HIS A 520 9.90 12.66 -1.85
CA HIS A 520 10.71 11.88 -2.78
C HIS A 520 9.87 10.91 -3.62
N LEU A 521 8.87 10.27 -3.02
CA LEU A 521 7.92 9.41 -3.75
C LEU A 521 7.14 10.23 -4.80
N LEU A 522 6.68 11.42 -4.44
CA LEU A 522 5.96 12.32 -5.33
C LEU A 522 6.84 12.83 -6.49
N CYS A 523 8.10 13.19 -6.23
CA CYS A 523 9.05 13.65 -7.25
C CYS A 523 9.39 12.58 -8.31
N ARG A 524 9.14 11.29 -8.02
CA ARG A 524 9.35 10.19 -8.96
C ARG A 524 8.21 10.01 -9.95
N SER A 525 7.05 10.58 -9.67
CA SER A 525 5.91 10.52 -10.60
C SER A 525 6.25 11.27 -11.88
N ARG A 526 5.90 10.66 -13.02
CA ARG A 526 5.99 11.29 -14.35
C ARG A 526 4.62 11.45 -15.01
N GLU A 527 3.61 10.76 -14.48
CA GLU A 527 2.24 10.80 -14.97
C GLU A 527 1.29 10.91 -13.76
N PRO A 528 0.86 12.11 -13.37
CA PRO A 528 1.39 13.42 -13.77
C PRO A 528 2.74 13.73 -13.10
N ASP A 529 3.54 14.58 -13.73
CA ASP A 529 4.78 15.10 -13.15
C ASP A 529 4.49 16.30 -12.23
N PHE A 530 4.30 16.02 -10.94
CA PHE A 530 3.96 17.04 -9.95
C PHE A 530 5.06 18.09 -9.79
N LEU A 531 6.33 17.67 -9.82
CA LEU A 531 7.47 18.55 -9.64
C LEU A 531 7.61 19.50 -10.83
N LEU A 532 7.49 18.97 -12.05
CA LEU A 532 7.54 19.78 -13.26
C LEU A 532 6.41 20.80 -13.31
N ASP A 533 5.20 20.41 -12.91
CA ASP A 533 4.03 21.30 -12.87
C ASP A 533 4.23 22.45 -11.85
N ILE A 534 4.81 22.18 -10.68
CA ILE A 534 5.21 23.24 -9.72
C ILE A 534 6.21 24.20 -10.35
N ILE A 535 7.28 23.67 -10.96
CA ILE A 535 8.34 24.47 -11.59
C ILE A 535 7.75 25.34 -12.70
N GLN A 536 6.91 24.77 -13.57
CA GLN A 536 6.28 25.50 -14.68
C GLN A 536 5.36 26.61 -14.17
N ARG A 537 4.55 26.37 -13.13
CA ARG A 537 3.70 27.42 -12.51
C ARG A 537 4.53 28.57 -11.95
N GLN A 538 5.61 28.27 -11.25
CA GLN A 538 6.52 29.30 -10.70
C GLN A 538 7.19 30.11 -11.81
N GLN A 539 7.71 29.45 -12.84
CA GLN A 539 8.39 30.09 -13.97
C GLN A 539 7.46 31.01 -14.78
N GLN A 540 6.18 30.66 -14.92
CA GLN A 540 5.20 31.50 -15.60
C GLN A 540 4.82 32.73 -14.77
N SER A 541 4.82 32.60 -13.44
CA SER A 541 4.28 33.60 -12.53
C SER A 541 5.34 34.59 -12.01
N SER A 542 6.63 34.21 -11.99
CA SER A 542 7.74 35.06 -11.56
C SER A 542 9.06 34.65 -12.18
N SER A 543 9.92 35.63 -12.48
CA SER A 543 11.31 35.39 -12.94
C SER A 543 12.31 35.19 -11.78
N GLN A 544 11.83 35.01 -10.54
CA GLN A 544 12.70 34.81 -9.39
C GLN A 544 13.30 33.40 -9.33
N SER A 545 14.47 33.29 -8.69
CA SER A 545 15.14 32.02 -8.44
C SER A 545 14.30 31.15 -7.48
N MET A 546 14.48 29.83 -7.55
CA MET A 546 13.81 28.84 -6.71
C MET A 546 14.78 28.27 -5.65
N PRO A 547 14.92 28.87 -4.45
CA PRO A 547 15.87 28.41 -3.43
C PRO A 547 15.60 26.97 -2.96
N TRP A 548 14.32 26.62 -2.84
CA TRP A 548 13.85 25.30 -2.42
C TRP A 548 14.33 24.18 -3.35
N LEU A 549 14.49 24.47 -4.64
CA LEU A 549 14.99 23.52 -5.64
C LEU A 549 16.43 23.09 -5.34
N ALA A 550 17.23 24.03 -4.83
CA ALA A 550 18.60 23.74 -4.46
C ALA A 550 18.69 22.78 -3.27
N ASP A 551 17.82 22.95 -2.29
CA ASP A 551 17.77 22.07 -1.12
C ASP A 551 17.19 20.70 -1.48
N LEU A 552 16.20 20.64 -2.40
CA LEU A 552 15.69 19.37 -2.94
C LEU A 552 16.80 18.56 -3.63
N VAL A 553 17.55 19.18 -4.55
CA VAL A 553 18.63 18.50 -5.28
C VAL A 553 19.76 18.11 -4.33
N LYS A 554 20.06 18.88 -3.28
CA LYS A 554 21.05 18.53 -2.25
C LYS A 554 20.63 17.40 -1.33
N ASN A 555 19.33 17.25 -1.07
CA ASN A 555 18.80 16.27 -0.12
C ASN A 555 18.28 14.98 -0.78
N SER A 556 18.23 14.90 -2.11
CA SER A 556 17.79 13.69 -2.83
C SER A 556 18.73 12.49 -2.62
N GLU A 557 18.55 11.69 -1.59
CA GLU A 557 19.41 10.53 -1.30
C GLU A 557 19.50 9.47 -2.44
N GLY A 558 18.67 9.60 -3.49
CA GLY A 558 18.63 8.70 -4.66
C GLY A 558 19.49 9.13 -5.86
N SER A 559 19.43 8.31 -6.92
CA SER A 559 20.03 8.61 -8.22
C SER A 559 19.33 9.81 -8.87
N LEU A 560 20.13 10.76 -9.39
CA LEU A 560 19.63 11.98 -10.08
C LEU A 560 18.66 11.67 -11.24
N ASN A 561 18.69 10.44 -11.77
CA ASN A 561 17.75 9.91 -12.77
C ASN A 561 16.27 10.00 -12.32
N GLN A 562 16.01 10.09 -11.01
CA GLN A 562 14.66 10.14 -10.45
C GLN A 562 14.04 11.54 -10.47
N LEU A 563 14.78 12.57 -10.88
CA LEU A 563 14.26 13.94 -11.04
C LEU A 563 14.06 14.26 -12.54
N PRO A 564 13.09 15.12 -12.90
CA PRO A 564 12.89 15.55 -14.28
C PRO A 564 14.12 16.28 -14.83
N VAL A 565 14.45 16.07 -16.11
CA VAL A 565 15.61 16.70 -16.74
C VAL A 565 15.54 18.23 -16.66
N GLN A 566 14.35 18.81 -16.85
CA GLN A 566 14.12 20.24 -16.69
C GLN A 566 14.48 20.76 -15.28
N CYS A 567 14.20 20.00 -14.22
CA CYS A 567 14.59 20.33 -12.85
C CYS A 567 16.12 20.35 -12.69
N LEU A 568 16.80 19.34 -13.26
CA LEU A 568 18.25 19.22 -13.24
C LEU A 568 18.94 20.38 -13.98
N CYS A 569 18.43 20.73 -15.17
CA CYS A 569 18.92 21.86 -15.95
C CYS A 569 18.68 23.19 -15.23
N GLU A 570 17.52 23.37 -14.59
CA GLU A 570 17.21 24.60 -13.88
C GLU A 570 18.09 24.81 -12.64
N PHE A 571 18.35 23.75 -11.89
CA PHE A 571 19.30 23.82 -10.77
C PHE A 571 20.71 24.18 -11.25
N LEU A 572 21.17 23.64 -12.38
CA LEU A 572 22.45 24.02 -12.98
C LEU A 572 22.51 25.52 -13.31
N LEU A 573 21.41 26.07 -13.85
CA LEU A 573 21.32 27.49 -14.25
C LEU A 573 21.18 28.45 -13.05
N SER A 574 20.59 27.98 -11.94
CA SER A 574 20.44 28.77 -10.72
C SER A 574 21.75 29.02 -9.97
N THR A 575 22.83 28.32 -10.35
CA THR A 575 24.12 28.37 -9.66
C THR A 575 25.16 29.10 -10.50
N THR A 576 26.01 29.92 -9.86
CA THR A 576 27.09 30.64 -10.56
C THR A 576 28.21 29.69 -11.00
N ALA A 577 28.82 29.94 -12.17
CA ALA A 577 29.84 29.07 -12.76
C ALA A 577 31.06 28.79 -11.83
N GLN A 578 31.36 29.71 -10.89
CA GLN A 578 32.45 29.55 -9.90
C GLN A 578 32.11 28.59 -8.74
N ALA A 579 30.83 28.23 -8.55
CA ALA A 579 30.39 27.34 -7.49
C ALA A 579 30.39 25.85 -7.91
N VAL A 580 30.45 25.57 -9.22
CA VAL A 580 30.49 24.20 -9.79
C VAL A 580 31.69 23.41 -9.27
N ASP A 581 32.86 24.06 -9.14
CA ASP A 581 34.09 23.42 -8.66
C ASP A 581 34.12 23.24 -7.13
N LYS A 582 33.25 23.94 -6.39
CA LYS A 582 33.23 23.94 -4.93
C LYS A 582 32.18 22.99 -4.34
N GLN A 583 31.24 22.48 -5.14
CA GLN A 583 30.17 21.61 -4.66
C GLN A 583 30.20 20.22 -5.33
N PRO A 584 30.48 19.13 -4.58
CA PRO A 584 30.65 17.78 -5.14
C PRO A 584 29.37 17.26 -5.83
N ARG A 585 28.21 17.69 -5.35
CA ARG A 585 26.90 17.28 -5.88
C ARG A 585 26.57 17.92 -7.22
N GLN A 586 27.08 19.12 -7.46
CA GLN A 586 26.93 19.81 -8.74
C GLN A 586 27.85 19.20 -9.81
N GLN A 587 29.03 18.73 -9.42
CA GLN A 587 29.88 17.93 -10.30
C GLN A 587 29.24 16.59 -10.67
N GLN A 588 28.62 15.89 -9.71
CA GLN A 588 27.85 14.67 -9.99
C GLN A 588 26.68 14.92 -10.95
N LEU A 589 25.98 16.04 -10.78
CA LEU A 589 24.91 16.46 -11.69
C LEU A 589 25.41 16.73 -13.10
N LEU A 590 26.49 17.48 -13.23
CA LEU A 590 27.08 17.82 -14.50
C LEU A 590 27.57 16.57 -15.23
N GLN A 591 28.23 15.64 -14.52
CA GLN A 591 28.61 14.33 -15.05
C GLN A 591 27.39 13.51 -15.48
N HIS A 592 26.29 13.58 -14.74
CA HIS A 592 25.05 12.89 -15.08
C HIS A 592 24.41 13.45 -16.36
N LEU A 593 24.24 14.78 -16.46
CA LEU A 593 23.72 15.45 -17.67
C LEU A 593 24.61 15.19 -18.89
N GLN A 594 25.93 15.19 -18.70
CA GLN A 594 26.90 14.84 -19.74
C GLN A 594 26.76 13.38 -20.17
N LYS A 595 26.58 12.45 -19.22
CA LYS A 595 26.35 11.04 -19.52
C LYS A 595 25.06 10.85 -20.33
N LEU A 596 23.97 11.54 -19.95
CA LEU A 596 22.70 11.50 -20.69
C LEU A 596 22.85 11.94 -22.15
N LEU A 597 23.79 12.83 -22.46
CA LEU A 597 24.06 13.28 -23.83
C LEU A 597 25.09 12.42 -24.60
N THR A 598 25.95 11.67 -23.92
CA THR A 598 27.11 10.99 -24.53
C THR A 598 26.98 9.47 -24.58
N ASP A 599 26.18 8.86 -23.71
CA ASP A 599 25.98 7.41 -23.68
C ASP A 599 25.01 6.96 -24.80
N PRO A 600 25.44 6.15 -25.78
CA PRO A 600 24.59 5.69 -26.88
C PRO A 600 23.54 4.66 -26.45
N ASN A 601 23.59 4.16 -25.20
CA ASN A 601 22.62 3.17 -24.68
C ASN A 601 21.47 3.81 -23.87
N GLU A 602 21.47 5.13 -23.65
CA GLU A 602 20.39 5.84 -22.95
C GLU A 602 19.17 6.07 -23.86
N ASP A 603 17.99 6.28 -23.27
CA ASP A 603 16.76 6.52 -24.04
C ASP A 603 16.83 7.87 -24.78
N GLN A 604 16.41 7.89 -26.05
CA GLN A 604 16.49 9.02 -26.98
C GLN A 604 15.76 10.28 -26.48
N LYS A 605 14.83 10.12 -25.53
CA LYS A 605 14.05 11.20 -24.90
C LYS A 605 14.89 12.10 -23.98
N HIS A 606 15.82 11.56 -23.21
CA HIS A 606 16.59 12.37 -22.24
C HIS A 606 17.54 13.38 -22.91
N PRO A 607 18.33 13.02 -23.95
CA PRO A 607 19.11 14.01 -24.69
C PRO A 607 18.25 15.11 -25.34
N PHE A 608 17.06 14.74 -25.81
CA PHE A 608 16.10 15.67 -26.40
C PHE A 608 15.61 16.68 -25.36
N GLU A 609 15.17 16.24 -24.18
CA GLU A 609 14.69 17.12 -23.11
C GLU A 609 15.78 18.09 -22.62
N VAL A 610 17.04 17.63 -22.48
CA VAL A 610 18.18 18.49 -22.08
C VAL A 610 18.37 19.61 -23.10
N LEU A 611 18.45 19.26 -24.38
CA LEU A 611 18.71 20.24 -25.44
C LEU A 611 17.52 21.15 -25.68
N GLU A 612 16.30 20.62 -25.67
CA GLU A 612 15.06 21.40 -25.79
C GLU A 612 15.00 22.48 -24.71
N TYR A 613 15.32 22.12 -23.46
CA TYR A 613 15.28 23.06 -22.35
C TYR A 613 16.20 24.28 -22.57
N PHE A 614 17.48 24.03 -22.87
CA PHE A 614 18.44 25.10 -23.08
C PHE A 614 18.16 25.89 -24.37
N LEU A 615 17.77 25.22 -25.46
CA LEU A 615 17.48 25.88 -26.75
C LEU A 615 16.24 26.78 -26.66
N ARG A 616 15.20 26.35 -25.95
CA ARG A 616 14.02 27.18 -25.69
C ARG A 616 14.39 28.42 -24.87
N ARG A 617 15.21 28.29 -23.83
CA ARG A 617 15.70 29.43 -23.04
C ARG A 617 16.67 30.34 -23.82
N LEU A 618 17.43 29.80 -24.76
CA LEU A 618 18.25 30.58 -25.71
C LEU A 618 17.40 31.39 -26.69
N SER A 619 16.22 30.89 -27.08
CA SER A 619 15.28 31.61 -27.95
C SER A 619 14.46 32.67 -27.22
N SER A 620 14.58 32.78 -25.89
CA SER A 620 13.87 33.77 -25.07
C SER A 620 14.36 35.19 -25.34
N GLN A 621 13.44 36.17 -25.31
CA GLN A 621 13.75 37.59 -25.49
C GLN A 621 14.46 38.23 -24.27
N GLN A 622 14.52 37.53 -23.13
CA GLN A 622 15.17 38.03 -21.92
C GLN A 622 16.69 37.78 -21.93
N SER A 623 17.49 38.86 -21.93
CA SER A 623 18.96 38.81 -21.99
C SER A 623 19.61 38.01 -20.84
N GLY A 624 19.05 38.06 -19.63
CA GLY A 624 19.55 37.30 -18.48
C GLY A 624 19.36 35.78 -18.62
N SER A 625 18.19 35.33 -19.09
CA SER A 625 17.92 33.91 -19.34
C SER A 625 18.78 33.36 -20.48
N HIS A 626 19.05 34.19 -21.49
CA HIS A 626 19.90 33.85 -22.63
C HIS A 626 21.35 33.60 -22.20
N LEU A 627 21.95 34.51 -21.43
CA LEU A 627 23.33 34.37 -20.97
C LEU A 627 23.52 33.14 -20.05
N GLN A 628 22.54 32.88 -19.18
CA GLN A 628 22.49 31.68 -18.34
C GLN A 628 22.47 30.41 -19.20
N ALA A 629 21.59 30.33 -20.20
CA ALA A 629 21.49 29.16 -21.08
C ALA A 629 22.79 28.88 -21.85
N ILE A 630 23.51 29.91 -22.31
CA ILE A 630 24.84 29.76 -22.93
C ILE A 630 25.84 29.16 -21.94
N THR A 631 25.90 29.69 -20.72
CA THR A 631 26.84 29.16 -19.70
C THR A 631 26.53 27.71 -19.34
N GLY A 632 25.26 27.34 -19.18
CA GLY A 632 24.84 25.97 -18.92
C GLY A 632 25.19 25.01 -20.08
N LEU A 633 24.92 25.41 -21.32
CA LEU A 633 25.27 24.61 -22.50
C LEU A 633 26.77 24.41 -22.66
N LYS A 634 27.60 25.43 -22.37
CA LYS A 634 29.07 25.28 -22.41
C LYS A 634 29.55 24.22 -21.43
N LEU A 635 29.03 24.25 -20.20
CA LEU A 635 29.36 23.27 -19.15
C LEU A 635 28.94 21.84 -19.53
N VAL A 636 27.74 21.70 -20.08
CA VAL A 636 27.16 20.39 -20.44
C VAL A 636 27.84 19.78 -21.69
N LEU A 637 28.27 20.59 -22.64
CA LEU A 637 28.93 20.13 -23.88
C LEU A 637 30.46 20.08 -23.77
N ASP A 638 31.04 20.32 -22.60
CA ASP A 638 32.50 20.45 -22.48
C ASP A 638 33.27 19.13 -22.66
N LEU A 639 32.66 17.99 -22.30
CA LEU A 639 33.26 16.65 -22.47
C LEU A 639 33.24 16.13 -23.92
N ILE A 640 32.50 16.77 -24.83
CA ILE A 640 32.47 16.38 -26.23
C ILE A 640 33.77 16.83 -26.88
N GLN A 641 34.76 15.94 -26.91
CA GLN A 641 36.01 16.15 -27.64
C GLN A 641 35.70 16.19 -29.14
N LEU A 642 36.03 17.31 -29.78
CA LEU A 642 35.99 17.42 -31.23
C LEU A 642 37.05 16.49 -31.81
N VAL A 643 36.67 15.66 -32.78
CA VAL A 643 37.54 14.62 -33.38
C VAL A 643 38.70 15.22 -34.22
N ASP A 644 38.86 16.55 -34.29
CA ASP A 644 39.82 17.19 -35.18
C ASP A 644 41.23 17.47 -34.60
N ASP A 645 41.52 17.17 -33.33
CA ASP A 645 42.84 17.47 -32.73
C ASP A 645 43.78 16.25 -32.63
N THR A 646 43.73 15.32 -33.60
CA THR A 646 44.81 14.33 -33.78
C THR A 646 45.72 14.67 -34.95
N SER A 647 46.46 15.77 -34.84
CA SER A 647 47.76 15.91 -35.50
C SER A 647 48.56 17.09 -34.93
N GLY A 648 49.47 16.82 -33.98
CA GLY A 648 50.52 17.78 -33.61
C GLY A 648 50.96 17.73 -32.15
N ALA A 649 51.82 16.78 -31.81
CA ALA A 649 52.48 16.70 -30.52
C ALA A 649 53.31 17.96 -30.19
N SER A 650 53.24 18.48 -28.96
CA SER A 650 54.36 18.46 -28.00
C SER A 650 54.06 19.28 -26.75
N SER A 651 54.48 18.70 -25.63
CA SER A 651 54.53 19.25 -24.29
C SER A 651 55.12 20.66 -24.18
N SER A 652 54.47 21.55 -23.43
CA SER A 652 55.20 22.57 -22.68
C SER A 652 54.64 22.70 -21.27
N ARG A 653 55.56 22.54 -20.33
CA ARG A 653 55.36 22.53 -18.88
C ARG A 653 55.05 23.93 -18.38
N LYS A 654 54.21 24.00 -17.33
CA LYS A 654 54.07 25.15 -16.44
C LYS A 654 55.45 25.65 -16.00
N ASN A 655 55.65 26.95 -16.01
CA ASN A 655 56.50 27.61 -15.04
C ASN A 655 55.84 28.92 -14.62
N ASP A 656 55.42 28.93 -13.36
CA ASP A 656 55.14 30.14 -12.60
C ASP A 656 56.44 30.96 -12.49
N ASN A 657 56.35 32.27 -12.66
CA ASN A 657 57.11 33.20 -11.84
C ASN A 657 56.40 34.56 -11.81
N LYS A 658 56.05 34.94 -10.58
CA LYS A 658 55.70 36.30 -10.17
C LYS A 658 56.89 37.22 -10.45
N ASN A 659 56.62 38.47 -10.84
CA ASN A 659 56.83 39.63 -9.97
C ASN A 659 56.66 40.94 -10.74
N ASP A 660 55.88 41.79 -10.10
CA ASP A 660 56.11 43.20 -9.87
C ASP A 660 56.10 44.22 -11.02
N ALA A 661 55.23 45.20 -10.74
CA ALA A 661 55.49 46.63 -10.76
C ALA A 661 54.72 47.42 -11.82
N ASN A 662 53.73 48.13 -11.27
CA ASN A 662 53.54 49.58 -11.42
C ASN A 662 52.88 50.10 -12.70
N ASN A 663 51.62 50.48 -12.49
CA ASN A 663 51.15 51.87 -12.45
C ASN A 663 51.20 52.72 -13.73
N ASP A 664 50.01 53.25 -14.01
CA ASP A 664 49.71 54.61 -14.48
C ASP A 664 50.09 54.91 -15.93
N GLU A 665 49.33 55.61 -16.75
CA GLU A 665 48.01 56.24 -16.72
C GLU A 665 47.75 56.60 -18.21
N ASP A 666 46.63 57.25 -18.48
CA ASP A 666 46.32 58.02 -19.69
C ASP A 666 45.57 57.35 -20.86
N ASP A 667 44.25 57.49 -20.72
CA ASP A 667 43.42 58.43 -21.50
C ASP A 667 43.01 58.13 -22.95
N ASP A 668 41.70 58.18 -23.07
CA ASP A 668 40.91 58.81 -24.13
C ASP A 668 40.74 58.12 -25.50
N ASN A 669 39.62 57.40 -25.54
CA ASN A 669 38.44 57.76 -26.32
C ASN A 669 38.42 57.54 -27.84
N ASN A 670 37.36 56.81 -28.21
CA ASN A 670 36.54 57.00 -29.41
C ASN A 670 36.81 56.07 -30.61
N LYS A 671 36.41 54.81 -30.47
CA LYS A 671 35.92 53.98 -31.60
C LYS A 671 34.84 52.96 -31.16
N ASP A 672 34.03 53.34 -30.17
CA ASP A 672 32.84 52.59 -29.78
C ASP A 672 31.68 52.98 -30.69
N ASN A 673 31.37 52.09 -31.65
CA ASN A 673 30.00 51.80 -32.13
C ASN A 673 29.92 50.94 -33.41
N LYS A 674 31.04 50.39 -33.92
CA LYS A 674 30.99 49.45 -35.05
C LYS A 674 31.59 48.06 -34.80
N LEU A 675 32.20 47.82 -33.64
CA LEU A 675 32.83 46.53 -33.30
C LEU A 675 31.96 45.62 -32.42
N ASN A 676 30.86 46.14 -31.84
CA ASN A 676 30.10 45.39 -30.83
C ASN A 676 28.97 44.49 -31.39
N ILE A 677 28.80 44.44 -32.72
CA ILE A 677 27.83 43.54 -33.38
C ILE A 677 28.53 42.27 -33.91
N ASN A 678 29.80 42.37 -34.34
CA ASN A 678 30.55 41.22 -34.85
C ASN A 678 31.11 40.31 -33.74
N SER A 679 31.37 40.84 -32.54
CA SER A 679 31.90 40.06 -31.40
C SER A 679 30.90 39.04 -30.83
N ASN A 680 29.59 39.28 -30.99
CA ASN A 680 28.55 38.34 -30.55
C ASN A 680 28.28 37.21 -31.56
N ILE A 681 28.76 37.31 -32.80
CA ILE A 681 28.52 36.31 -33.87
C ILE A 681 29.59 35.21 -33.83
N GLU A 682 30.83 35.53 -33.45
CA GLU A 682 31.90 34.52 -33.29
C GLU A 682 31.78 33.70 -31.99
N SER A 683 31.07 34.21 -30.97
CA SER A 683 31.04 33.62 -29.62
C SER A 683 30.24 32.31 -29.49
N GLU A 684 29.48 31.92 -30.52
CA GLU A 684 28.58 30.77 -30.50
C GLU A 684 28.88 29.70 -31.58
N MET A 685 29.90 29.87 -32.43
CA MET A 685 30.22 28.89 -33.50
C MET A 685 30.56 27.48 -32.97
N TRP A 686 30.96 27.38 -31.70
CA TRP A 686 31.26 26.13 -31.02
C TRP A 686 30.03 25.19 -30.92
N LEU A 687 28.81 25.74 -30.87
CA LEU A 687 27.56 24.95 -30.86
C LEU A 687 27.40 24.14 -32.15
N ASN A 688 27.73 24.74 -33.30
CA ASN A 688 27.65 24.07 -34.60
C ASN A 688 28.65 22.93 -34.75
N LYS A 689 29.75 22.94 -33.99
CA LYS A 689 30.75 21.88 -33.98
C LYS A 689 30.43 20.76 -32.99
N LYS A 690 29.89 21.09 -31.81
CA LYS A 690 29.67 20.13 -30.71
C LYS A 690 28.31 19.44 -30.72
N LEU A 691 27.26 20.04 -31.30
CA LEU A 691 25.93 19.42 -31.37
C LEU A 691 25.87 18.19 -32.30
N PRO A 692 26.49 18.20 -33.51
CA PRO A 692 26.45 17.06 -34.42
C PRO A 692 27.14 15.78 -33.90
N SER A 693 28.03 15.91 -32.92
CA SER A 693 28.76 14.79 -32.31
C SER A 693 27.97 14.03 -31.23
N ILE A 694 26.70 14.40 -30.98
CA ILE A 694 25.82 13.70 -30.03
C ILE A 694 25.23 12.44 -30.70
N PRO A 695 25.28 11.24 -30.06
CA PRO A 695 24.82 9.98 -30.65
C PRO A 695 23.38 9.98 -31.20
N HIS A 696 22.47 10.75 -30.59
CA HIS A 696 21.05 10.87 -30.98
C HIS A 696 20.71 12.19 -31.71
N PHE A 697 21.70 12.88 -32.28
CA PHE A 697 21.51 14.19 -32.89
C PHE A 697 20.51 14.22 -34.07
N THR A 698 20.40 13.11 -34.83
CA THR A 698 19.50 12.99 -35.99
C THR A 698 18.02 13.22 -35.63
N THR A 699 17.60 12.80 -34.43
CA THR A 699 16.22 12.95 -33.93
C THR A 699 15.92 14.38 -33.45
N ILE A 700 16.95 15.14 -33.07
CA ILE A 700 16.86 16.47 -32.44
C ILE A 700 17.11 17.60 -33.48
N LYS A 701 17.56 17.24 -34.69
CA LYS A 701 17.91 18.15 -35.79
C LYS A 701 16.78 19.15 -36.15
N SER A 702 15.52 18.71 -36.13
CA SER A 702 14.34 19.57 -36.40
C SER A 702 14.11 20.63 -35.31
N LEU A 703 14.33 20.28 -34.04
CA LEU A 703 14.14 21.19 -32.92
C LEU A 703 15.30 22.20 -32.81
N VAL A 704 16.54 21.74 -33.01
CA VAL A 704 17.73 22.60 -33.08
C VAL A 704 17.61 23.60 -34.22
N SER A 705 17.15 23.16 -35.40
CA SER A 705 16.95 24.05 -36.55
C SER A 705 15.84 25.07 -36.30
N ALA A 706 14.71 24.68 -35.68
CA ALA A 706 13.64 25.63 -35.32
C ALA A 706 14.11 26.68 -34.29
N ALA A 707 14.83 26.27 -33.24
CA ALA A 707 15.32 27.19 -32.21
C ALA A 707 16.37 28.18 -32.76
N LEU A 708 17.28 27.70 -33.63
CA LEU A 708 18.26 28.55 -34.31
C LEU A 708 17.60 29.44 -35.38
N TYR A 709 16.54 28.97 -36.02
CA TYR A 709 15.75 29.76 -36.99
C TYR A 709 15.02 30.92 -36.33
N ILE A 710 14.35 30.70 -35.19
CA ILE A 710 13.68 31.77 -34.40
C ILE A 710 14.68 32.87 -34.02
N ARG A 711 15.93 32.53 -33.71
CA ARG A 711 17.02 33.49 -33.48
C ARG A 711 17.45 34.25 -34.74
N SER A 712 17.48 33.59 -35.90
CA SER A 712 17.80 34.23 -37.19
C SER A 712 16.75 35.26 -37.64
N LEU A 713 15.52 35.15 -37.11
CA LEU A 713 14.43 36.11 -37.31
C LEU A 713 14.48 37.29 -36.31
N CYS A 714 14.99 37.07 -35.08
CA CYS A 714 15.07 38.11 -34.03
C CYS A 714 16.33 39.00 -34.09
N SER A 715 17.36 38.58 -34.84
CA SER A 715 18.53 39.40 -35.18
C SER A 715 18.95 39.06 -36.60
N LEU A 716 19.45 40.04 -37.35
CA LEU A 716 19.84 39.96 -38.77
C LEU A 716 20.93 38.89 -39.04
N CYS A 717 20.62 37.60 -38.90
CA CYS A 717 21.56 36.47 -38.93
C CYS A 717 21.16 35.44 -40.00
N TYR A 718 21.09 35.91 -41.26
CA TYR A 718 20.85 35.09 -42.45
C TYR A 718 21.90 33.97 -42.70
N ARG A 719 23.07 34.00 -42.02
CA ARG A 719 24.17 33.03 -42.23
C ARG A 719 24.13 31.78 -41.35
N PHE A 720 23.44 31.81 -40.22
CA PHE A 720 23.35 30.63 -39.32
C PHE A 720 22.51 29.49 -39.90
N PHE A 721 21.51 29.82 -40.72
CA PHE A 721 20.62 28.85 -41.35
C PHE A 721 21.29 28.04 -42.48
N PHE A 722 22.23 28.65 -43.21
CA PHE A 722 22.85 28.04 -44.39
C PHE A 722 23.92 26.97 -44.08
N ILE A 723 24.61 27.08 -42.94
CA ILE A 723 25.69 26.15 -42.57
C ILE A 723 25.14 24.78 -42.15
N PHE A 724 23.94 24.73 -41.55
CA PHE A 724 23.29 23.48 -41.17
C PHE A 724 22.59 22.76 -42.34
N PHE A 725 22.24 23.49 -43.40
CA PHE A 725 21.42 23.00 -44.51
C PHE A 725 22.18 22.69 -45.80
N SER A 726 23.50 22.92 -45.88
CA SER A 726 24.27 22.71 -47.12
C SER A 726 24.78 21.28 -47.34
N VAL A 727 24.48 20.31 -46.47
CA VAL A 727 25.02 18.94 -46.63
C VAL A 727 23.98 17.87 -46.97
N ASP A 728 22.71 17.93 -46.52
CA ASP A 728 21.73 16.89 -46.90
C ASP A 728 20.28 17.35 -46.68
N PHE A 729 19.70 18.09 -47.64
CA PHE A 729 18.24 18.22 -47.75
C PHE A 729 17.83 18.42 -49.21
N SER A 730 17.24 17.37 -49.80
CA SER A 730 16.42 17.49 -51.01
C SER A 730 15.21 18.37 -50.72
N LEU A 731 14.85 19.19 -51.69
CA LEU A 731 13.95 20.33 -51.62
C LEU A 731 12.44 20.02 -51.42
N ASP A 732 12.07 18.87 -50.86
CA ASP A 732 10.68 18.34 -50.95
C ASP A 732 9.79 18.55 -49.71
N VAL A 733 10.20 19.31 -48.68
CA VAL A 733 9.38 19.48 -47.45
C VAL A 733 9.10 20.96 -47.11
N LEU A 734 9.07 21.83 -48.12
CA LEU A 734 8.66 23.24 -47.96
C LEU A 734 7.51 23.62 -48.91
N MET A 735 6.56 22.70 -49.09
CA MET A 735 5.17 23.00 -49.47
C MET A 735 4.20 22.39 -48.45
#